data_AF-H8WWV9-F1
#
_entry.id   AF-H8WWV9-F1
#
_cell.length_a   1.000
_cell.length_b   1.000
_cell.length_c   1.000
_cell.angle_alpha   90.00
_cell.angle_beta   90.00
_cell.angle_gamma   90.00
#
_symmetry.space_group_name_H-M   'P 1'
#
loop_
_entity.id
_entity.type
_entity.pdbx_description
1 polymer ?
#
loop_
_entity_poly.entity_id
_entity_poly.type
_entity_poly.pdbx_seq_one_letter_code
_entity_poly.pdbx_strand_id
1 'polypeptide(L)'
;MIPIPQILQKLTLRKSRGILLIFGLILIHVLVVSYIQIAPIKQYISSTVSVSKLRKLLVGQDSYKDLAKFDVEVVELIQNQEKLLKQQTSDGTFDDKTQSQLDVAEQVLKETTFTSDKSFEVINIPSKDQMPKFQKYDPRYTFGLLLKYINGKVSDQDQQGFTIPFFHWADYTDMSVMEEYIFNPEKQTCKYFDATIDTATNEQQKIYETKDYCVEDDEIDRILLDEEAKKNYGPEVIASFQRIKQERESSPALTTGFHIYNIAGRNKRALRPIIARSYLNDFMPLPLSLTFLLPGDKSVQYNVNQNDRRKLRDSELLQEGEVNIKNEITSLANKLPKNSDGMPYEKHLTQDHFVDKTARNVLALESQTTPLNQTDQQYLNSLRTSLNTKDAPKYFYEANILKSEPKFSLGGHYDWRFVNGIINDTPQQEVAINGLLKAFLRLTNQYDINTWIAHGSLLSWYWNGLQFPWDPDIDVQMPIQDLHKLSQLFNQSVIIDFGNDLSSEMRFGRYYLDSSTFISHRARGQGLNNIDARFVDLDTGLYVDITALALSEEPAPERYNNMLKDTEFDRNKDDKSISQADRNAFLQVYNCRNKHFSQFQELSPLRLSSIQGDYGYIPPGFESMLLVEYKEKGIASTVYKDRVYLPKLRLWVYDKSITDYVTQNGAIEASDKMKKVKEGDVEIKTFNLTNEEYVDYLYRNESIMREFIASHEVTSLHNLEIQSILDKVSTKDLFVEYETDVLGDESLRANLQLDYFVYQSRKVEGGYDFDQELQRLRNKVREAEVVWKEKQEGKTEANSNEEEREKPE
;
A
#
# COMPACT_ATOMS: atom_id res chain seq x y z
N MET A 1 21.74 -20.03 -12.30
CA MET A 1 22.00 -20.61 -10.95
C MET A 1 23.42 -21.17 -10.83
N ILE A 2 24.28 -20.51 -10.05
CA ILE A 2 25.56 -21.05 -9.59
C ILE A 2 25.50 -21.07 -8.05
N PRO A 3 25.81 -22.19 -7.38
CA PRO A 3 25.79 -22.24 -5.92
C PRO A 3 26.93 -21.37 -5.36
N ILE A 4 26.59 -20.54 -4.38
CA ILE A 4 27.42 -19.50 -3.74
C ILE A 4 28.67 -19.99 -2.93
N PRO A 5 28.94 -21.29 -2.61
CA PRO A 5 30.04 -21.62 -1.71
C PRO A 5 31.37 -21.96 -2.44
N GLN A 6 31.93 -21.04 -3.25
CA GLN A 6 33.31 -21.24 -3.79
C GLN A 6 34.27 -20.02 -3.77
N ILE A 7 33.85 -18.83 -3.31
CA ILE A 7 34.72 -17.63 -3.33
C ILE A 7 35.55 -17.44 -2.02
N LEU A 8 35.41 -18.32 -1.03
CA LEU A 8 35.99 -18.15 0.32
C LEU A 8 37.24 -19.01 0.60
N GLN A 9 38.38 -18.70 -0.04
CA GLN A 9 39.70 -19.11 0.48
C GLN A 9 40.78 -18.05 0.20
N LYS A 10 40.91 -17.08 1.12
CA LYS A 10 42.19 -16.52 1.62
C LYS A 10 41.90 -15.41 2.61
N LEU A 11 42.83 -15.21 3.56
CA LEU A 11 42.85 -14.23 4.65
C LEU A 11 42.28 -14.71 5.99
N THR A 12 42.99 -15.64 6.62
CA THR A 12 43.02 -15.80 8.08
C THR A 12 44.26 -15.11 8.64
N LEU A 13 44.11 -14.24 9.66
CA LEU A 13 45.00 -14.19 10.85
C LEU A 13 44.55 -13.14 11.90
N ARG A 14 44.23 -13.68 13.10
CA ARG A 14 44.39 -13.14 14.47
C ARG A 14 43.93 -11.71 14.79
N LYS A 15 42.69 -11.59 15.30
CA LYS A 15 42.20 -10.43 16.08
C LYS A 15 41.73 -10.88 17.47
N SER A 16 42.47 -10.52 18.53
CA SER A 16 41.87 -10.41 19.87
C SER A 16 42.56 -9.42 20.83
N ARG A 17 43.65 -8.75 20.41
CA ARG A 17 44.35 -7.77 21.26
C ARG A 17 44.41 -6.34 20.71
N GLY A 18 44.13 -6.13 19.43
CA GLY A 18 44.10 -4.78 18.82
C GLY A 18 42.80 -4.00 19.08
N ILE A 19 41.66 -4.69 19.23
CA ILE A 19 40.35 -4.06 19.39
C ILE A 19 40.21 -3.42 20.78
N LEU A 20 40.70 -4.07 21.84
CA LEU A 20 40.72 -3.52 23.20
C LEU A 20 41.64 -2.30 23.34
N LEU A 21 42.75 -2.26 22.58
CA LEU A 21 43.70 -1.15 22.63
C LEU A 21 43.18 0.08 21.87
N ILE A 22 42.45 -0.14 20.77
CA ILE A 22 41.74 0.92 20.03
C ILE A 22 40.54 1.44 20.85
N PHE A 23 39.75 0.57 21.50
CA PHE A 23 38.66 0.99 22.38
C PHE A 23 39.17 1.78 23.58
N GLY A 24 40.29 1.35 24.19
CA GLY A 24 40.93 2.07 25.30
C GLY A 24 41.43 3.45 24.91
N LEU A 25 42.04 3.60 23.73
CA LEU A 25 42.52 4.89 23.23
C LEU A 25 41.37 5.84 22.87
N ILE A 26 40.27 5.31 22.31
CA ILE A 26 39.05 6.08 22.03
C ILE A 26 38.39 6.53 23.33
N LEU A 27 38.29 5.66 24.34
CA LEU A 27 37.72 6.00 25.64
C LEU A 27 38.55 7.08 26.37
N ILE A 28 39.88 7.01 26.28
CA ILE A 28 40.78 8.02 26.84
C ILE A 28 40.63 9.35 26.10
N HIS A 29 40.51 9.36 24.77
CA HIS A 29 40.24 10.59 24.01
C HIS A 29 38.85 11.19 24.34
N VAL A 30 37.82 10.36 24.50
CA VAL A 30 36.47 10.79 24.89
C VAL A 30 36.44 11.33 26.33
N LEU A 31 37.20 10.75 27.25
CA LEU A 31 37.30 11.22 28.64
C LEU A 31 38.11 12.52 28.77
N VAL A 32 39.15 12.71 27.96
CA VAL A 32 39.92 13.96 27.92
C VAL A 32 39.12 15.08 27.23
N VAL A 33 38.28 14.76 26.24
CA VAL A 33 37.43 15.72 25.52
C VAL A 33 36.17 16.09 26.31
N SER A 34 35.58 15.16 27.08
CA SER A 34 34.41 15.46 27.91
C SER A 34 34.70 16.42 29.08
N TYR A 35 35.97 16.64 29.41
CA TYR A 35 36.40 17.64 30.39
C TYR A 35 36.56 19.06 29.78
N ILE A 36 36.50 19.20 28.46
CA ILE A 36 36.76 20.46 27.75
C ILE A 36 35.49 20.88 26.99
N GLN A 37 34.71 21.78 27.57
CA GLN A 37 33.52 22.38 26.92
C GLN A 37 33.92 23.37 25.82
N ILE A 38 34.26 22.87 24.62
CA ILE A 38 34.54 23.70 23.45
C ILE A 38 33.58 23.31 22.31
N ALA A 39 32.63 24.20 21.99
CA ALA A 39 31.64 24.05 20.92
C ALA A 39 32.22 23.66 19.53
N PRO A 40 33.41 24.15 19.12
CA PRO A 40 34.10 23.68 17.91
C PRO A 40 34.36 22.16 17.85
N ILE A 41 34.57 21.49 18.98
CA ILE A 41 34.88 20.05 19.02
C ILE A 41 33.61 19.21 18.84
N LYS A 42 32.44 19.67 19.30
CA LYS A 42 31.14 19.03 18.98
C LYS A 42 30.87 19.05 17.48
N GLN A 43 31.16 20.17 16.82
CA GLN A 43 31.00 20.34 15.38
C GLN A 43 32.06 19.53 14.59
N TYR A 44 33.25 19.36 15.17
CA TYR A 44 34.28 18.45 14.65
C TYR A 44 33.89 16.97 14.83
N ILE A 45 33.33 16.55 15.96
CA ILE A 45 32.94 15.15 16.19
C ILE A 45 31.72 14.79 15.33
N SER A 46 30.73 15.68 15.19
CA SER A 46 29.61 15.50 14.25
C SER A 46 30.08 15.46 12.78
N SER A 47 31.22 16.08 12.46
CA SER A 47 31.85 15.97 11.14
C SER A 47 32.84 14.80 10.99
N THR A 48 33.24 14.11 12.07
CA THR A 48 34.35 13.13 12.05
C THR A 48 33.91 11.68 12.39
N VAL A 49 32.82 11.52 13.15
CA VAL A 49 32.11 10.24 13.27
C VAL A 49 30.94 10.30 12.31
N SER A 50 31.18 9.92 11.06
CA SER A 50 30.10 9.79 10.09
C SER A 50 29.04 8.82 10.62
N VAL A 51 27.76 9.11 10.41
CA VAL A 51 26.67 8.21 10.82
C VAL A 51 26.88 6.79 10.30
N SER A 52 27.53 6.65 9.14
CA SER A 52 28.01 5.36 8.61
C SER A 52 28.90 4.56 9.57
N LYS A 53 29.72 5.19 10.42
CA LYS A 53 30.51 4.50 11.46
C LYS A 53 29.65 4.01 12.63
N LEU A 54 28.65 4.78 13.06
CA LEU A 54 27.70 4.35 14.11
C LEU A 54 26.86 3.19 13.62
N ARG A 55 26.32 3.28 12.40
CA ARG A 55 25.61 2.18 11.78
C ARG A 55 26.50 0.95 11.61
N LYS A 56 27.75 1.10 11.16
CA LYS A 56 28.69 -0.01 11.06
C LYS A 56 28.97 -0.69 12.41
N LEU A 57 28.94 0.05 13.52
CA LEU A 57 29.06 -0.52 14.87
C LEU A 57 27.79 -1.28 15.30
N LEU A 58 26.61 -0.82 14.88
CA LEU A 58 25.32 -1.46 15.16
C LEU A 58 25.12 -2.72 14.30
N VAL A 59 25.48 -2.65 13.03
CA VAL A 59 25.35 -3.72 12.03
C VAL A 59 26.49 -4.74 12.13
N GLY A 60 27.67 -4.32 12.59
CA GLY A 60 28.89 -5.15 12.62
C GLY A 60 29.16 -5.91 13.92
N GLN A 61 28.15 -6.11 14.79
CA GLN A 61 28.32 -6.93 16.00
C GLN A 61 28.51 -8.41 15.67
N ASP A 62 27.70 -8.94 14.77
CA ASP A 62 27.80 -10.30 14.24
C ASP A 62 28.28 -10.26 12.78
N SER A 63 29.13 -11.21 12.38
CA SER A 63 29.48 -11.31 10.96
C SER A 63 28.29 -11.84 10.16
N TYR A 64 28.21 -11.52 8.86
CA TYR A 64 27.17 -12.07 7.99
C TYR A 64 27.07 -13.61 8.07
N LYS A 65 28.22 -14.29 8.24
CA LYS A 65 28.26 -15.75 8.40
C LYS A 65 27.59 -16.22 9.70
N ASP A 66 27.74 -15.45 10.77
CA ASP A 66 27.14 -15.77 12.06
C ASP A 66 25.62 -15.55 12.02
N LEU A 67 25.17 -14.48 11.36
CA LEU A 67 23.75 -14.22 11.11
C LEU A 67 23.11 -15.32 10.25
N ALA A 68 23.74 -15.69 9.13
CA ALA A 68 23.24 -16.77 8.28
C ALA A 68 23.16 -18.11 9.02
N LYS A 69 24.13 -18.41 9.90
CA LYS A 69 24.09 -19.62 10.73
C LYS A 69 22.93 -19.56 11.74
N PHE A 70 22.70 -18.40 12.35
CA PHE A 70 21.58 -18.18 13.26
C PHE A 70 20.22 -18.34 12.54
N ASP A 71 20.08 -17.78 11.34
CA ASP A 71 18.86 -17.94 10.53
C ASP A 71 18.55 -19.41 10.28
N VAL A 72 19.54 -20.19 9.83
CA VAL A 72 19.40 -21.65 9.61
C VAL A 72 19.01 -22.36 10.90
N GLU A 73 19.65 -22.04 12.02
CA GLU A 73 19.35 -22.66 13.31
C GLU A 73 17.89 -22.41 13.74
N VAL A 74 17.40 -21.18 13.63
CA VAL A 74 16.02 -20.83 13.97
C VAL A 74 15.02 -21.50 13.04
N VAL A 75 15.23 -21.41 11.72
CA VAL A 75 14.32 -21.98 10.71
C VAL A 75 14.28 -23.50 10.82
N GLU A 76 15.43 -24.17 10.93
CA GLU A 76 15.50 -25.62 11.11
C GLU A 76 14.85 -26.04 12.41
N LEU A 77 15.03 -25.30 13.51
CA LEU A 77 14.38 -25.63 14.78
C LEU A 77 12.86 -25.60 14.66
N ILE A 78 12.31 -24.56 14.03
CA ILE A 78 10.87 -24.39 13.84
C ILE A 78 10.31 -25.47 12.91
N GLN A 79 11.00 -25.77 11.81
CA GLN A 79 10.58 -26.79 10.84
C GLN A 79 10.76 -28.23 11.36
N ASN A 80 11.84 -28.52 12.09
CA ASN A 80 12.14 -29.88 12.58
C ASN A 80 11.31 -30.27 13.80
N GLN A 81 10.74 -29.32 14.55
CA GLN A 81 9.84 -29.63 15.66
C GLN A 81 8.61 -30.43 15.19
N GLU A 82 8.04 -30.12 14.02
CA GLU A 82 6.91 -30.89 13.45
C GLU A 82 7.25 -32.37 13.22
N LYS A 83 8.49 -32.65 12.83
CA LYS A 83 8.97 -33.99 12.46
C LYS A 83 9.46 -34.79 13.67
N LEU A 84 10.08 -34.13 14.64
CA LEU A 84 10.56 -34.71 15.90
C LEU A 84 9.40 -35.13 16.83
N LEU A 85 8.28 -34.41 16.80
CA LEU A 85 7.18 -34.60 17.75
C LEU A 85 6.12 -35.61 17.28
N LYS A 86 6.04 -35.89 15.96
CA LYS A 86 5.34 -37.06 15.41
C LYS A 86 6.02 -38.40 15.78
N GLN A 87 7.24 -38.38 16.35
CA GLN A 87 8.05 -39.58 16.60
C GLN A 87 8.38 -39.86 18.07
N GLN A 88 8.11 -38.96 19.03
CA GLN A 88 8.73 -39.04 20.37
C GLN A 88 7.84 -39.36 21.59
N THR A 89 6.52 -39.54 21.49
CA THR A 89 5.75 -40.07 22.64
C THR A 89 4.75 -41.15 22.22
N SER A 90 4.73 -42.26 22.95
CA SER A 90 3.75 -43.34 22.76
C SER A 90 2.36 -43.01 23.32
N ASP A 91 2.21 -41.87 24.00
CA ASP A 91 0.97 -41.39 24.62
C ASP A 91 0.52 -39.97 24.18
N GLY A 92 1.32 -39.26 23.37
CA GLY A 92 0.96 -37.96 22.80
C GLY A 92 0.94 -36.78 23.79
N THR A 93 1.45 -36.92 25.02
CA THR A 93 1.42 -35.83 26.01
C THR A 93 2.76 -35.10 26.13
N PHE A 94 2.72 -33.76 26.09
CA PHE A 94 3.88 -32.86 26.28
C PHE A 94 3.69 -32.03 27.55
N ASP A 95 4.78 -31.51 28.14
CA ASP A 95 4.66 -30.50 29.19
C ASP A 95 4.09 -29.19 28.62
N ASP A 96 3.46 -28.37 29.48
CA ASP A 96 2.75 -27.15 29.07
C ASP A 96 3.64 -26.18 28.27
N LYS A 97 4.94 -26.09 28.58
CA LYS A 97 5.87 -25.22 27.86
C LYS A 97 6.10 -25.74 26.45
N THR A 98 6.38 -27.04 26.31
CA THR A 98 6.60 -27.68 25.01
C THR A 98 5.34 -27.62 24.14
N GLN A 99 4.16 -27.87 24.71
CA GLN A 99 2.89 -27.74 23.97
C GLN A 99 2.64 -26.31 23.49
N SER A 100 2.87 -25.31 24.35
CA SER A 100 2.72 -23.90 23.94
C SER A 100 3.68 -23.51 22.81
N GLN A 101 4.93 -24.00 22.83
CA GLN A 101 5.88 -23.76 21.76
C GLN A 101 5.45 -24.42 20.44
N LEU A 102 4.84 -25.60 20.51
CA LEU A 102 4.28 -26.30 19.36
C LEU A 102 3.14 -25.56 18.72
N ASP A 103 2.17 -25.12 19.51
CA ASP A 103 1.00 -24.41 19.02
C ASP A 103 1.42 -23.13 18.27
N VAL A 104 2.39 -22.40 18.83
CA VAL A 104 2.99 -21.20 18.21
C VAL A 104 3.70 -21.56 16.90
N ALA A 105 4.53 -22.61 16.87
CA ALA A 105 5.24 -23.01 15.66
C ALA A 105 4.28 -23.47 14.55
N GLU A 106 3.27 -24.27 14.87
CA GLU A 106 2.25 -24.72 13.92
C GLU A 106 1.47 -23.55 13.34
N GLN A 107 1.07 -22.60 14.18
CA GLN A 107 0.36 -21.40 13.74
C GLN A 107 1.24 -20.52 12.84
N VAL A 108 2.49 -20.25 13.24
CA VAL A 108 3.44 -19.46 12.44
C VAL A 108 3.68 -20.13 11.10
N LEU A 109 3.94 -21.44 11.06
CA LEU A 109 4.16 -22.19 9.81
C LEU A 109 2.93 -22.15 8.91
N LYS A 110 1.71 -22.32 9.45
CA LYS A 110 0.46 -22.23 8.67
C LYS A 110 0.25 -20.85 8.03
N GLU A 111 0.61 -19.78 8.73
CA GLU A 111 0.45 -18.40 8.24
C GLU A 111 1.57 -17.95 7.30
N THR A 112 2.75 -18.56 7.39
CA THR A 112 3.93 -18.19 6.57
C THR A 112 4.18 -19.16 5.39
N THR A 113 3.52 -20.30 5.36
CA THR A 113 3.66 -21.29 4.28
C THR A 113 2.74 -20.95 3.11
N PHE A 114 3.37 -20.54 2.01
CA PHE A 114 2.75 -20.41 0.69
C PHE A 114 2.35 -21.80 0.17
N THR A 115 1.13 -21.94 -0.34
CA THR A 115 0.64 -23.23 -0.85
C THR A 115 -0.03 -23.06 -2.20
N SER A 116 0.20 -23.99 -3.12
CA SER A 116 -0.62 -24.23 -4.31
C SER A 116 -1.89 -25.01 -3.97
N ASP A 117 -2.68 -24.49 -3.04
CA ASP A 117 -3.95 -25.10 -2.69
C ASP A 117 -4.92 -24.94 -3.88
N LYS A 118 -5.26 -26.09 -4.48
CA LYS A 118 -6.14 -26.18 -5.65
C LYS A 118 -7.53 -25.61 -5.39
N SER A 119 -7.96 -25.52 -4.12
CA SER A 119 -9.25 -24.91 -3.75
C SER A 119 -9.32 -23.41 -4.09
N PHE A 120 -8.16 -22.75 -4.20
CA PHE A 120 -8.07 -21.35 -4.63
C PHE A 120 -7.93 -21.23 -6.16
N GLU A 121 -7.57 -22.30 -6.87
CA GLU A 121 -7.39 -22.32 -8.32
C GLU A 121 -8.68 -22.60 -9.09
N VAL A 122 -9.64 -23.29 -8.47
CA VAL A 122 -10.87 -23.75 -9.12
C VAL A 122 -12.10 -23.19 -8.40
N ILE A 123 -13.07 -22.74 -9.19
CA ILE A 123 -14.41 -22.38 -8.71
C ILE A 123 -15.46 -23.04 -9.59
N ASN A 124 -16.56 -23.48 -8.99
CA ASN A 124 -17.73 -23.95 -9.72
C ASN A 124 -18.78 -22.84 -9.74
N ILE A 125 -19.11 -22.35 -10.94
CA ILE A 125 -20.10 -21.28 -11.12
C ILE A 125 -21.49 -21.93 -11.24
N PRO A 126 -22.42 -21.65 -10.31
CA PRO A 126 -23.76 -22.21 -10.39
C PRO A 126 -24.61 -21.46 -11.42
N SER A 127 -25.83 -21.97 -11.63
CA SER A 127 -26.76 -21.35 -12.57
C SER A 127 -27.26 -19.98 -12.14
N LYS A 128 -27.73 -19.16 -13.09
CA LYS A 128 -28.15 -17.78 -12.79
C LYS A 128 -29.26 -17.71 -11.73
N ASP A 129 -30.20 -18.64 -11.73
CA ASP A 129 -31.28 -18.74 -10.73
C ASP A 129 -30.77 -19.11 -9.33
N GLN A 130 -29.61 -19.77 -9.27
CA GLN A 130 -28.93 -20.13 -8.03
C GLN A 130 -28.11 -18.97 -7.46
N MET A 131 -27.83 -17.94 -8.27
CA MET A 131 -27.01 -16.81 -7.85
C MET A 131 -27.84 -15.73 -7.14
N PRO A 132 -27.55 -15.40 -5.87
CA PRO A 132 -28.29 -14.38 -5.13
C PRO A 132 -28.07 -12.98 -5.72
N LYS A 133 -29.05 -12.07 -5.57
CA LYS A 133 -29.01 -10.68 -6.08
C LYS A 133 -27.95 -9.82 -5.40
N PHE A 134 -27.65 -10.17 -4.15
CA PHE A 134 -26.56 -9.63 -3.38
C PHE A 134 -25.56 -10.75 -3.14
N GLN A 135 -24.28 -10.50 -3.42
CA GLN A 135 -23.19 -11.47 -3.30
C GLN A 135 -22.04 -10.86 -2.53
N LYS A 136 -21.38 -11.70 -1.73
CA LYS A 136 -20.07 -11.40 -1.20
C LYS A 136 -19.06 -11.43 -2.35
N TYR A 137 -18.09 -10.53 -2.30
CA TYR A 137 -17.01 -10.52 -3.25
C TYR A 137 -16.14 -11.79 -3.13
N ASP A 138 -15.92 -12.45 -4.26
CA ASP A 138 -14.97 -13.55 -4.39
C ASP A 138 -14.13 -13.35 -5.65
N PRO A 139 -12.79 -13.21 -5.55
CA PRO A 139 -11.94 -12.98 -6.70
C PRO A 139 -11.95 -14.12 -7.70
N ARG A 140 -12.19 -15.36 -7.24
CA ARG A 140 -12.26 -16.52 -8.12
C ARG A 140 -13.48 -16.44 -9.02
N TYR A 141 -14.62 -15.98 -8.49
CA TYR A 141 -15.83 -15.70 -9.25
C TYR A 141 -15.58 -14.59 -10.28
N THR A 142 -15.09 -13.43 -9.81
CA THR A 142 -14.89 -12.25 -10.65
C THR A 142 -13.87 -12.50 -11.76
N PHE A 143 -12.65 -12.88 -11.40
CA PHE A 143 -11.57 -13.04 -12.37
C PHE A 143 -11.67 -14.34 -13.15
N GLY A 144 -12.25 -15.39 -12.60
CA GLY A 144 -12.54 -16.60 -13.35
C GLY A 144 -13.44 -16.32 -14.56
N LEU A 145 -14.59 -15.68 -14.33
CA LEU A 145 -15.52 -15.33 -15.42
C LEU A 145 -14.92 -14.30 -16.39
N LEU A 146 -14.28 -13.26 -15.86
CA LEU A 146 -13.72 -12.20 -16.68
C LEU A 146 -12.58 -12.71 -17.58
N LEU A 147 -11.62 -13.45 -17.03
CA LEU A 147 -10.49 -13.96 -17.81
C LEU A 147 -10.93 -15.02 -18.81
N LYS A 148 -11.86 -15.91 -18.44
CA LYS A 148 -12.47 -16.87 -19.37
C LYS A 148 -13.13 -16.17 -20.55
N TYR A 149 -13.86 -15.09 -20.30
CA TYR A 149 -14.46 -14.28 -21.34
C TYR A 149 -13.41 -13.61 -22.25
N ILE A 150 -12.41 -12.96 -21.65
CA ILE A 150 -11.29 -12.33 -22.39
C ILE A 150 -10.61 -13.38 -23.27
N ASN A 151 -10.26 -14.54 -22.72
CA ASN A 151 -9.59 -15.61 -23.44
C ASN A 151 -10.41 -16.19 -24.59
N GLY A 152 -11.75 -16.18 -24.48
CA GLY A 152 -12.65 -16.62 -25.53
C GLY A 152 -12.93 -15.57 -26.62
N LYS A 153 -12.61 -14.29 -26.39
CA LYS A 153 -12.92 -13.18 -27.31
C LYS A 153 -11.68 -12.58 -27.96
N VAL A 154 -10.57 -12.51 -27.24
CA VAL A 154 -9.35 -11.87 -27.71
C VAL A 154 -8.48 -12.90 -28.43
N SER A 155 -8.37 -12.74 -29.75
CA SER A 155 -7.42 -13.47 -30.59
C SER A 155 -6.01 -12.92 -30.38
N ASP A 156 -4.98 -13.68 -30.80
CA ASP A 156 -3.58 -13.22 -30.72
C ASP A 156 -3.32 -11.93 -31.52
N GLN A 157 -4.21 -11.56 -32.45
CA GLN A 157 -4.07 -10.39 -33.33
C GLN A 157 -4.96 -9.19 -32.93
N ASP A 158 -6.00 -9.38 -32.11
CA ASP A 158 -7.01 -8.36 -31.78
C ASP A 158 -6.93 -7.85 -30.32
N GLN A 159 -5.76 -7.93 -29.68
CA GLN A 159 -5.57 -7.43 -28.32
C GLN A 159 -5.78 -5.91 -28.21
N GLN A 160 -5.49 -5.17 -29.28
CA GLN A 160 -5.68 -3.72 -29.34
C GLN A 160 -7.12 -3.38 -29.76
N GLY A 161 -7.95 -2.95 -28.81
CA GLY A 161 -9.32 -2.48 -29.07
C GLY A 161 -10.41 -3.22 -28.32
N PHE A 162 -10.09 -4.35 -27.66
CA PHE A 162 -11.03 -5.00 -26.76
C PHE A 162 -11.38 -4.08 -25.59
N THR A 163 -12.68 -3.94 -25.33
CA THR A 163 -13.24 -3.16 -24.23
C THR A 163 -14.03 -4.09 -23.33
N ILE A 164 -13.79 -4.00 -22.02
CA ILE A 164 -14.54 -4.72 -20.99
C ILE A 164 -15.99 -4.21 -21.07
N PRO A 165 -16.96 -5.07 -21.42
CA PRO A 165 -18.29 -4.63 -21.83
C PRO A 165 -19.12 -3.98 -20.72
N PHE A 166 -18.84 -4.34 -19.47
CA PHE A 166 -19.53 -3.83 -18.28
C PHE A 166 -18.64 -3.92 -17.05
N PHE A 167 -18.98 -3.11 -16.04
CA PHE A 167 -18.30 -3.09 -14.76
C PHE A 167 -19.27 -2.70 -13.63
N HIS A 168 -19.07 -3.25 -12.44
CA HIS A 168 -19.73 -2.79 -11.23
C HIS A 168 -18.79 -2.96 -10.02
N TRP A 169 -18.65 -1.92 -9.19
CA TRP A 169 -17.72 -1.94 -8.05
C TRP A 169 -17.97 -3.10 -7.05
N ALA A 170 -19.24 -3.47 -6.84
CA ALA A 170 -19.61 -4.63 -6.02
C ALA A 170 -19.00 -5.97 -6.48
N ASP A 171 -18.59 -6.10 -7.75
CA ASP A 171 -17.89 -7.30 -8.24
C ASP A 171 -16.38 -7.24 -8.03
N TYR A 172 -15.83 -6.16 -7.45
CA TYR A 172 -14.39 -5.95 -7.24
C TYR A 172 -14.04 -5.58 -5.79
N THR A 173 -15.03 -5.28 -4.96
CA THR A 173 -14.88 -4.88 -3.55
C THR A 173 -15.82 -5.66 -2.65
N ASP A 174 -15.36 -6.03 -1.46
CA ASP A 174 -16.21 -6.71 -0.47
C ASP A 174 -17.31 -5.80 0.07
N MET A 175 -18.56 -6.19 -0.23
CA MET A 175 -19.78 -5.48 0.16
C MET A 175 -20.42 -6.02 1.44
N SER A 176 -19.84 -7.03 2.11
CA SER A 176 -20.49 -7.72 3.24
C SER A 176 -20.91 -6.81 4.39
N VAL A 177 -20.25 -5.66 4.60
CA VAL A 177 -20.66 -4.66 5.61
C VAL A 177 -22.05 -4.05 5.33
N MET A 178 -22.54 -4.14 4.09
CA MET A 178 -23.88 -3.66 3.71
C MET A 178 -24.98 -4.68 3.99
N GLU A 179 -24.65 -5.95 4.28
CA GLU A 179 -25.65 -7.01 4.50
C GLU A 179 -26.65 -6.65 5.59
N GLU A 180 -26.17 -6.08 6.70
CA GLU A 180 -27.02 -5.72 7.84
C GLU A 180 -28.00 -4.58 7.53
N TYR A 181 -27.80 -3.82 6.46
CA TYR A 181 -28.68 -2.74 6.02
C TYR A 181 -29.61 -3.19 4.91
N ILE A 182 -29.08 -3.96 3.95
CA ILE A 182 -29.84 -4.50 2.82
C ILE A 182 -30.93 -5.45 3.32
N PHE A 183 -30.59 -6.36 4.23
CA PHE A 183 -31.53 -7.36 4.74
C PHE A 183 -32.34 -6.90 5.96
N ASN A 184 -32.14 -5.68 6.45
CA ASN A 184 -32.95 -5.15 7.54
C ASN A 184 -34.34 -4.75 7.03
N PRO A 185 -35.44 -5.28 7.60
CA PRO A 185 -36.78 -4.86 7.23
C PRO A 185 -37.13 -3.45 7.70
N GLU A 186 -36.41 -2.90 8.69
CA GLU A 186 -36.48 -1.51 9.14
C GLU A 186 -35.30 -0.73 8.54
N LYS A 187 -35.59 0.04 7.48
CA LYS A 187 -34.55 0.75 6.74
C LYS A 187 -34.00 1.92 7.53
N GLN A 188 -32.68 2.08 7.49
CA GLN A 188 -32.00 3.20 8.14
C GLN A 188 -32.19 4.48 7.32
N THR A 189 -32.22 5.61 8.01
CA THR A 189 -32.36 6.96 7.43
C THR A 189 -31.00 7.65 7.36
N CYS A 190 -30.89 8.71 6.57
CA CYS A 190 -29.67 9.50 6.49
C CYS A 190 -29.26 10.11 7.84
N LYS A 191 -30.24 10.31 8.75
CA LYS A 191 -30.00 10.73 10.13
C LYS A 191 -29.07 9.79 10.91
N TYR A 192 -29.00 8.50 10.55
CA TYR A 192 -28.08 7.54 11.18
C TYR A 192 -26.61 7.96 11.06
N PHE A 193 -26.27 8.65 9.97
CA PHE A 193 -24.92 9.14 9.69
C PHE A 193 -24.63 10.53 10.24
N ASP A 194 -25.59 11.17 10.88
CA ASP A 194 -25.41 12.51 11.44
C ASP A 194 -24.36 12.50 12.55
N ALA A 195 -23.35 13.34 12.37
CA ALA A 195 -22.25 13.55 13.30
C ALA A 195 -22.14 15.02 13.75
N THR A 196 -23.12 15.85 13.37
CA THR A 196 -23.12 17.29 13.66
C THR A 196 -23.24 17.56 15.17
N ILE A 197 -22.59 18.63 15.62
CA ILE A 197 -22.56 19.05 17.03
C ILE A 197 -23.07 20.49 17.15
N ASP A 198 -22.26 21.43 16.64
CA ASP A 198 -22.57 22.84 16.57
C ASP A 198 -21.84 23.45 15.37
N THR A 199 -22.35 24.58 14.84
CA THR A 199 -21.85 25.17 13.59
C THR A 199 -20.34 25.44 13.61
N ALA A 200 -19.81 26.00 14.72
CA ALA A 200 -18.40 26.37 14.80
C ALA A 200 -17.49 25.14 14.83
N THR A 201 -17.85 24.13 15.64
CA THR A 201 -17.12 22.87 15.70
C THR A 201 -17.17 22.11 14.38
N ASN A 202 -18.34 22.09 13.73
CA ASN A 202 -18.54 21.37 12.47
C ASN A 202 -17.64 21.94 11.37
N GLU A 203 -17.62 23.27 11.20
CA GLU A 203 -16.73 23.93 10.23
C GLU A 203 -15.25 23.68 10.54
N GLN A 204 -14.83 23.86 11.80
CA GLN A 204 -13.43 23.68 12.20
C GLN A 204 -12.95 22.24 12.00
N GLN A 205 -13.82 21.26 12.23
CA GLN A 205 -13.48 19.84 12.16
C GLN A 205 -13.83 19.21 10.81
N LYS A 206 -14.46 19.95 9.89
CA LYS A 206 -14.98 19.46 8.61
C LYS A 206 -15.98 18.31 8.81
N ILE A 207 -16.94 18.51 9.71
CA ILE A 207 -18.12 17.65 9.88
C ILE A 207 -19.22 18.28 9.03
N TYR A 208 -19.83 17.50 8.14
CA TYR A 208 -20.82 18.00 7.17
C TYR A 208 -22.23 17.59 7.58
N GLU A 209 -23.23 18.33 7.12
CA GLU A 209 -24.63 17.97 7.33
C GLU A 209 -25.01 16.80 6.41
N THR A 210 -25.90 15.92 6.87
CA THR A 210 -26.26 14.69 6.13
C THR A 210 -26.83 14.98 4.75
N LYS A 211 -27.57 16.08 4.58
CA LYS A 211 -28.14 16.50 3.29
C LYS A 211 -27.08 16.76 2.21
N ASP A 212 -25.83 17.06 2.59
CA ASP A 212 -24.74 17.38 1.67
C ASP A 212 -24.05 16.13 1.09
N TYR A 213 -24.36 14.94 1.64
CA TYR A 213 -23.69 13.69 1.23
C TYR A 213 -24.55 12.42 1.29
N CYS A 214 -25.76 12.46 1.83
CA CYS A 214 -26.68 11.34 1.94
C CYS A 214 -28.06 11.72 1.41
N VAL A 215 -28.73 10.79 0.73
CA VAL A 215 -30.10 10.94 0.26
C VAL A 215 -30.91 9.66 0.55
N GLU A 216 -32.18 9.82 0.88
CA GLU A 216 -33.11 8.71 1.14
C GLU A 216 -33.88 8.28 -0.11
N ASP A 217 -34.44 7.08 -0.05
CA ASP A 217 -35.19 6.46 -1.14
C ASP A 217 -36.35 7.32 -1.67
N ASP A 218 -37.13 7.92 -0.77
CA ASP A 218 -38.28 8.78 -1.09
C ASP A 218 -37.84 10.19 -1.51
N GLU A 219 -36.70 10.67 -1.01
CA GLU A 219 -36.07 11.91 -1.47
C GLU A 219 -35.63 11.80 -2.92
N ILE A 220 -35.01 10.68 -3.31
CA ILE A 220 -34.66 10.41 -4.72
C ILE A 220 -35.90 10.54 -5.60
N ASP A 221 -37.01 9.93 -5.22
CA ASP A 221 -38.26 9.98 -5.98
C ASP A 221 -38.78 11.42 -6.14
N ARG A 222 -38.74 12.22 -5.06
CA ARG A 222 -39.13 13.64 -5.10
C ARG A 222 -38.20 14.46 -5.99
N ILE A 223 -36.88 14.31 -5.84
CA ILE A 223 -35.87 15.03 -6.63
C ILE A 223 -36.04 14.72 -8.11
N LEU A 224 -36.30 13.47 -8.48
CA LEU A 224 -36.49 13.08 -9.88
C LEU A 224 -37.76 13.66 -10.53
N LEU A 225 -38.73 14.12 -9.74
CA LEU A 225 -39.96 14.76 -10.21
C LEU A 225 -39.86 16.30 -10.27
N ASP A 226 -38.87 16.91 -9.59
CA ASP A 226 -38.71 18.36 -9.48
C ASP A 226 -37.47 18.86 -10.27
N GLU A 227 -37.71 19.56 -11.37
CA GLU A 227 -36.65 20.13 -12.22
C GLU A 227 -35.79 21.19 -11.53
N GLU A 228 -36.30 21.88 -10.50
CA GLU A 228 -35.50 22.82 -9.73
C GLU A 228 -34.60 22.09 -8.74
N ALA A 229 -35.10 21.05 -8.07
CA ALA A 229 -34.30 20.22 -7.17
C ALA A 229 -33.13 19.54 -7.90
N LYS A 230 -33.34 19.07 -9.14
CA LYS A 230 -32.29 18.45 -9.96
C LYS A 230 -31.09 19.35 -10.21
N LYS A 231 -31.28 20.66 -10.30
CA LYS A 231 -30.19 21.63 -10.58
C LYS A 231 -29.14 21.70 -9.46
N ASN A 232 -29.48 21.22 -8.26
CA ASN A 232 -28.54 21.16 -7.13
C ASN A 232 -27.54 20.01 -7.25
N TYR A 233 -27.72 19.10 -8.21
CA TYR A 233 -26.90 17.90 -8.36
C TYR A 233 -26.23 17.85 -9.74
N GLY A 234 -25.03 17.26 -9.79
CA GLY A 234 -24.35 17.00 -11.04
C GLY A 234 -25.10 15.98 -11.91
N PRO A 235 -24.93 16.01 -13.24
CA PRO A 235 -25.63 15.11 -14.16
C PRO A 235 -25.40 13.62 -13.85
N GLU A 236 -24.19 13.25 -13.42
CA GLU A 236 -23.84 11.88 -13.02
C GLU A 236 -24.58 11.40 -11.77
N VAL A 237 -24.84 12.31 -10.82
CA VAL A 237 -25.61 12.01 -9.61
C VAL A 237 -27.07 11.80 -9.97
N ILE A 238 -27.65 12.63 -10.85
CA ILE A 238 -29.02 12.46 -11.35
C ILE A 238 -29.18 11.16 -12.13
N ALA A 239 -28.22 10.81 -12.99
CA ALA A 239 -28.23 9.52 -13.68
C ALA A 239 -28.18 8.34 -12.69
N SER A 240 -27.42 8.49 -11.61
CA SER A 240 -27.36 7.50 -10.53
C SER A 240 -28.69 7.39 -9.77
N PHE A 241 -29.36 8.50 -9.46
CA PHE A 241 -30.70 8.51 -8.87
C PHE A 241 -31.72 7.76 -9.72
N GLN A 242 -31.72 7.98 -11.04
CA GLN A 242 -32.60 7.27 -11.96
C GLN A 242 -32.35 5.75 -11.95
N ARG A 243 -31.08 5.34 -11.96
CA ARG A 243 -30.69 3.94 -11.88
C ARG A 243 -31.11 3.31 -10.55
N ILE A 244 -30.82 3.96 -9.41
CA ILE A 244 -31.17 3.48 -8.08
C ILE A 244 -32.68 3.23 -8.00
N LYS A 245 -33.50 4.17 -8.47
CA LYS A 245 -34.96 4.00 -8.54
C LYS A 245 -35.37 2.75 -9.33
N GLN A 246 -34.81 2.56 -10.53
CA GLN A 246 -35.08 1.38 -11.37
C GLN A 246 -34.67 0.06 -10.69
N GLU A 247 -33.48 0.02 -10.09
CA GLU A 247 -32.98 -1.15 -9.36
C GLU A 247 -33.91 -1.48 -8.18
N ARG A 248 -34.38 -0.46 -7.47
CA ARG A 248 -35.31 -0.58 -6.34
C ARG A 248 -36.67 -1.11 -6.77
N GLU A 249 -37.22 -0.62 -7.88
CA GLU A 249 -38.46 -1.14 -8.46
C GLU A 249 -38.33 -2.62 -8.86
N SER A 250 -37.14 -3.03 -9.34
CA SER A 250 -36.87 -4.43 -9.69
C SER A 250 -36.69 -5.37 -8.48
N SER A 251 -36.19 -4.84 -7.37
CA SER A 251 -35.80 -5.60 -6.18
C SER A 251 -36.09 -4.83 -4.88
N PRO A 252 -37.37 -4.55 -4.58
CA PRO A 252 -37.75 -3.60 -3.53
C PRO A 252 -37.42 -4.08 -2.10
N ALA A 253 -37.19 -5.38 -1.92
CA ALA A 253 -36.76 -5.95 -0.65
C ALA A 253 -35.28 -5.65 -0.31
N LEU A 254 -34.45 -5.30 -1.31
CA LEU A 254 -32.99 -5.25 -1.20
C LEU A 254 -32.41 -3.82 -1.18
N THR A 255 -33.24 -2.81 -0.95
CA THR A 255 -32.75 -1.45 -0.72
C THR A 255 -32.14 -1.28 0.67
N THR A 256 -31.18 -0.36 0.80
CA THR A 256 -30.65 0.11 2.09
C THR A 256 -31.54 1.16 2.74
N GLY A 257 -32.34 1.89 1.95
CA GLY A 257 -33.12 3.06 2.40
C GLY A 257 -32.37 4.39 2.33
N PHE A 258 -31.04 4.35 2.28
CA PHE A 258 -30.15 5.50 2.25
C PHE A 258 -29.05 5.30 1.20
N HIS A 259 -28.52 6.41 0.69
CA HIS A 259 -27.57 6.44 -0.41
C HIS A 259 -26.53 7.56 -0.19
N ILE A 260 -25.26 7.18 -0.04
CA ILE A 260 -24.15 8.14 0.17
C ILE A 260 -23.60 8.58 -1.19
N TYR A 261 -23.89 9.82 -1.58
CA TYR A 261 -23.53 10.36 -2.90
C TYR A 261 -22.31 11.28 -2.90
N ASN A 262 -21.80 11.67 -1.73
CA ASN A 262 -20.64 12.54 -1.60
C ASN A 262 -19.83 12.21 -0.34
N ILE A 263 -18.70 12.91 -0.15
CA ILE A 263 -17.86 12.75 1.03
C ILE A 263 -18.55 13.28 2.30
N ALA A 264 -18.57 12.47 3.36
CA ALA A 264 -19.22 12.79 4.64
C ALA A 264 -18.40 13.66 5.63
N GLY A 265 -17.22 14.14 5.23
CA GLY A 265 -16.32 14.84 6.15
C GLY A 265 -15.81 13.93 7.28
N ARG A 266 -15.69 14.45 8.52
CA ARG A 266 -15.44 13.65 9.73
C ARG A 266 -16.71 12.98 10.24
N ASN A 267 -16.58 11.72 10.65
CA ASN A 267 -17.69 10.83 11.03
C ASN A 267 -17.14 9.68 11.89
N LYS A 268 -18.04 8.93 12.55
CA LYS A 268 -17.72 7.86 13.50
C LYS A 268 -16.88 6.77 12.84
N ARG A 269 -15.91 6.19 13.57
CA ARG A 269 -15.04 5.13 13.00
C ARG A 269 -15.84 3.94 12.49
N ALA A 270 -16.86 3.51 13.23
CA ALA A 270 -17.69 2.36 12.87
C ALA A 270 -18.50 2.57 11.58
N LEU A 271 -18.81 3.83 11.21
CA LEU A 271 -19.60 4.14 10.02
C LEU A 271 -18.76 4.26 8.74
N ARG A 272 -17.43 4.26 8.87
CA ARG A 272 -16.53 4.44 7.72
C ARG A 272 -16.70 3.40 6.61
N PRO A 273 -16.73 2.09 6.91
CA PRO A 273 -16.94 1.09 5.88
C PRO A 273 -18.30 1.24 5.17
N ILE A 274 -19.35 1.59 5.92
CA ILE A 274 -20.71 1.70 5.38
C ILE A 274 -20.83 2.92 4.44
N ILE A 275 -20.26 4.06 4.85
CA ILE A 275 -20.20 5.28 4.03
C ILE A 275 -19.47 5.00 2.72
N ALA A 276 -18.32 4.33 2.81
CA ALA A 276 -17.50 3.94 1.66
C ALA A 276 -18.25 2.99 0.73
N ARG A 277 -18.80 1.89 1.24
CA ARG A 277 -19.49 0.87 0.43
C ARG A 277 -20.78 1.38 -0.20
N SER A 278 -21.55 2.23 0.48
CA SER A 278 -22.73 2.86 -0.14
C SER A 278 -22.31 3.73 -1.33
N TYR A 279 -21.29 4.58 -1.19
CA TYR A 279 -20.78 5.39 -2.30
C TYR A 279 -20.25 4.54 -3.46
N LEU A 280 -19.44 3.52 -3.19
CA LEU A 280 -18.93 2.59 -4.20
C LEU A 280 -20.07 1.90 -4.96
N ASN A 281 -21.07 1.40 -4.23
CA ASN A 281 -22.18 0.67 -4.81
C ASN A 281 -23.09 1.52 -5.67
N ASP A 282 -23.21 2.82 -5.40
CA ASP A 282 -24.25 3.65 -6.00
C ASP A 282 -23.72 4.78 -6.88
N PHE A 283 -22.62 5.44 -6.52
CA PHE A 283 -22.21 6.71 -7.15
C PHE A 283 -20.78 6.75 -7.68
N MET A 284 -19.89 5.84 -7.26
CA MET A 284 -18.53 5.85 -7.77
C MET A 284 -18.53 5.65 -9.30
N PRO A 285 -17.90 6.55 -10.07
CA PRO A 285 -17.73 6.40 -11.51
C PRO A 285 -17.03 5.09 -11.87
N LEU A 286 -17.28 4.58 -13.08
CA LEU A 286 -16.57 3.40 -13.59
C LEU A 286 -15.08 3.73 -13.75
N PRO A 287 -14.16 2.78 -13.51
CA PRO A 287 -12.77 2.99 -13.86
C PRO A 287 -12.64 3.13 -15.38
N LEU A 288 -11.62 3.84 -15.85
CA LEU A 288 -11.37 4.00 -17.28
C LEU A 288 -10.84 2.70 -17.90
N SER A 289 -10.04 1.94 -17.16
CA SER A 289 -9.44 0.70 -17.66
C SER A 289 -9.18 -0.31 -16.53
N LEU A 290 -9.01 -1.57 -16.93
CA LEU A 290 -8.43 -2.63 -16.10
C LEU A 290 -7.04 -2.97 -16.63
N THR A 291 -6.04 -2.97 -15.75
CA THR A 291 -4.66 -3.37 -16.07
C THR A 291 -4.34 -4.65 -15.32
N PHE A 292 -3.94 -5.70 -16.03
CA PHE A 292 -3.61 -6.99 -15.45
C PHE A 292 -2.10 -7.16 -15.43
N LEU A 293 -1.51 -7.30 -14.24
CA LEU A 293 -0.12 -7.70 -14.04
C LEU A 293 -0.08 -9.23 -13.94
N LEU A 294 0.60 -9.86 -14.90
CA LEU A 294 0.61 -11.29 -15.12
C LEU A 294 2.02 -11.87 -14.81
N PRO A 295 2.13 -13.19 -14.64
CA PRO A 295 3.41 -13.87 -14.50
C PRO A 295 4.35 -13.64 -15.68
N GLY A 296 5.67 -13.72 -15.41
CA GLY A 296 6.71 -13.59 -16.43
C GLY A 296 6.89 -12.16 -16.96
N ASP A 297 6.63 -11.15 -16.12
CA ASP A 297 6.75 -9.72 -16.47
C ASP A 297 5.94 -9.31 -17.71
N LYS A 298 4.72 -9.86 -17.76
CA LYS A 298 3.72 -9.55 -18.78
C LYS A 298 2.59 -8.73 -18.16
N SER A 299 1.98 -7.87 -18.96
CA SER A 299 0.78 -7.16 -18.58
C SER A 299 -0.04 -6.79 -19.79
N VAL A 300 -1.31 -6.49 -19.55
CA VAL A 300 -2.22 -5.98 -20.57
C VAL A 300 -3.22 -5.02 -19.94
N GLN A 301 -3.62 -4.00 -20.68
CA GLN A 301 -4.62 -3.03 -20.27
C GLN A 301 -5.81 -3.08 -21.23
N TYR A 302 -7.02 -3.11 -20.69
CA TYR A 302 -8.26 -3.04 -21.45
C TYR A 302 -9.13 -1.87 -20.97
N ASN A 303 -9.68 -1.11 -21.91
CA ASN A 303 -10.65 -0.06 -21.59
C ASN A 303 -11.91 -0.68 -20.97
N VAL A 304 -12.58 0.07 -20.11
CA VAL A 304 -13.90 -0.28 -19.58
C VAL A 304 -14.96 0.54 -20.30
N ASN A 305 -16.06 -0.10 -20.68
CA ASN A 305 -17.20 0.60 -21.27
C ASN A 305 -17.81 1.57 -20.24
N GLN A 306 -17.71 2.86 -20.51
CA GLN A 306 -18.17 3.92 -19.60
C GLN A 306 -19.69 4.06 -19.53
N ASN A 307 -20.44 3.35 -20.38
CA ASN A 307 -21.91 3.50 -20.48
C ASN A 307 -22.69 2.33 -19.88
N ASP A 308 -22.04 1.26 -19.42
CA ASP A 308 -22.73 0.05 -18.95
C ASP A 308 -22.23 -0.36 -17.56
N ARG A 309 -22.98 0.10 -16.54
CA ARG A 309 -22.77 -0.26 -15.15
C ARG A 309 -23.67 -1.44 -14.80
N ARG A 310 -23.10 -2.64 -14.77
CA ARG A 310 -23.85 -3.88 -14.50
C ARG A 310 -23.01 -4.90 -13.78
N LYS A 311 -23.64 -5.64 -12.85
CA LYS A 311 -23.01 -6.74 -12.14
C LYS A 311 -22.74 -7.93 -13.05
N LEU A 312 -21.67 -8.68 -12.78
CA LEU A 312 -21.29 -9.91 -13.51
C LEU A 312 -22.43 -10.93 -13.56
N ARG A 313 -23.19 -11.06 -12.46
CA ARG A 313 -24.34 -11.98 -12.38
C ARG A 313 -25.45 -11.65 -13.38
N ASP A 314 -25.59 -10.38 -13.71
CA ASP A 314 -26.70 -9.87 -14.52
C ASP A 314 -26.29 -9.67 -15.99
N SER A 315 -25.15 -10.22 -16.39
CA SER A 315 -24.57 -10.05 -17.72
C SER A 315 -24.24 -11.38 -18.40
N GLU A 316 -23.80 -11.29 -19.66
CA GLU A 316 -23.38 -12.41 -20.48
C GLU A 316 -22.01 -13.00 -20.10
N LEU A 317 -21.29 -12.40 -19.15
CA LEU A 317 -20.06 -12.98 -18.61
C LEU A 317 -20.36 -14.13 -17.64
N LEU A 318 -21.58 -14.20 -17.07
CA LEU A 318 -21.98 -15.32 -16.24
C LEU A 318 -22.07 -16.59 -17.10
N GLN A 319 -21.11 -17.50 -16.89
CA GLN A 319 -21.07 -18.81 -17.53
C GLN A 319 -20.99 -19.89 -16.48
N GLU A 320 -21.99 -20.77 -16.47
CA GLU A 320 -22.09 -21.88 -15.53
C GLU A 320 -20.97 -22.91 -15.74
N GLY A 321 -20.64 -23.62 -14.65
CA GLY A 321 -19.68 -24.72 -14.64
C GLY A 321 -18.33 -24.33 -14.05
N GLU A 322 -17.40 -25.28 -14.15
CA GLU A 322 -16.07 -25.16 -13.56
C GLU A 322 -15.21 -24.14 -14.31
N VAL A 323 -14.49 -23.32 -13.55
CA VAL A 323 -13.48 -22.39 -14.05
C VAL A 323 -12.20 -22.60 -13.24
N ASN A 324 -11.09 -22.85 -13.93
CA ASN A 324 -9.77 -22.90 -13.33
C ASN A 324 -9.06 -21.55 -13.60
N ILE A 325 -9.00 -20.70 -12.59
CA ILE A 325 -8.51 -19.33 -12.69
C ILE A 325 -7.02 -19.31 -13.05
N LYS A 326 -6.22 -20.22 -12.48
CA LYS A 326 -4.79 -20.34 -12.80
C LYS A 326 -4.56 -20.65 -14.28
N ASN A 327 -5.37 -21.52 -14.86
CA ASN A 327 -5.31 -21.82 -16.29
C ASN A 327 -5.72 -20.60 -17.12
N GLU A 328 -6.73 -19.84 -16.71
CA GLU A 328 -7.14 -18.62 -17.42
C GLU A 328 -6.07 -17.52 -17.38
N ILE A 329 -5.43 -17.30 -16.23
CA ILE A 329 -4.29 -16.38 -16.09
C ILE A 329 -3.14 -16.83 -17.00
N THR A 330 -2.77 -18.11 -16.93
CA THR A 330 -1.67 -18.68 -17.73
C THR A 330 -1.97 -18.58 -19.23
N SER A 331 -3.21 -18.85 -19.64
CA SER A 331 -3.67 -18.74 -21.02
C SER A 331 -3.54 -17.31 -21.55
N LEU A 332 -3.98 -16.32 -20.77
CA LEU A 332 -3.85 -14.92 -21.15
C LEU A 332 -2.37 -14.49 -21.21
N ALA A 333 -1.58 -14.85 -20.19
CA ALA A 333 -0.16 -14.56 -20.14
C ALA A 333 0.60 -15.16 -21.34
N ASN A 334 0.25 -16.38 -21.79
CA ASN A 334 0.90 -17.02 -22.92
C ASN A 334 0.66 -16.33 -24.26
N LYS A 335 -0.45 -15.58 -24.39
CA LYS A 335 -0.78 -14.79 -25.60
C LYS A 335 -0.06 -13.44 -25.65
N LEU A 336 0.56 -13.02 -24.56
CA LEU A 336 1.14 -11.68 -24.43
C LEU A 336 2.65 -11.71 -24.62
N PRO A 337 3.23 -10.68 -25.26
CA PRO A 337 4.66 -10.48 -25.25
C PRO A 337 5.14 -10.11 -23.84
N LYS A 338 6.44 -10.26 -23.61
CA LYS A 338 7.08 -9.71 -22.42
C LYS A 338 7.21 -8.19 -22.59
N ASN A 339 7.03 -7.43 -21.51
CA ASN A 339 7.07 -5.97 -21.57
C ASN A 339 8.45 -5.35 -21.38
N SER A 340 9.39 -6.08 -20.80
CA SER A 340 10.77 -5.60 -20.63
C SER A 340 11.78 -6.71 -20.80
N ASP A 341 13.00 -6.37 -21.22
CA ASP A 341 14.13 -7.28 -21.26
C ASP A 341 14.78 -7.50 -19.87
N GLY A 342 14.17 -6.94 -18.81
CA GLY A 342 14.59 -7.03 -17.42
C GLY A 342 14.83 -5.65 -16.80
N MET A 343 15.24 -5.63 -15.53
CA MET A 343 15.48 -4.39 -14.78
C MET A 343 16.97 -4.03 -14.78
N PRO A 344 17.38 -2.87 -15.32
CA PRO A 344 18.77 -2.46 -15.28
C PRO A 344 19.22 -2.19 -13.84
N TYR A 345 20.49 -2.48 -13.52
CA TYR A 345 21.05 -2.15 -12.20
C TYR A 345 21.04 -0.64 -11.92
N GLU A 346 21.28 0.19 -12.95
CA GLU A 346 21.25 1.65 -12.85
C GLU A 346 20.24 2.25 -13.83
N LYS A 347 19.35 3.13 -13.33
CA LYS A 347 18.51 3.99 -14.18
C LYS A 347 19.07 5.41 -14.19
N HIS A 348 19.59 5.81 -15.34
CA HIS A 348 20.12 7.15 -15.55
C HIS A 348 18.97 8.13 -15.86
N LEU A 349 18.73 9.03 -14.92
CA LEU A 349 17.79 10.13 -15.11
C LEU A 349 18.47 11.25 -15.90
N THR A 350 17.68 12.14 -16.48
CA THR A 350 18.17 13.36 -17.12
C THR A 350 17.51 14.57 -16.49
N GLN A 351 18.12 15.75 -16.61
CA GLN A 351 17.53 16.99 -16.09
C GLN A 351 16.17 17.30 -16.75
N ASP A 352 16.01 16.91 -18.02
CA ASP A 352 14.77 17.11 -18.79
C ASP A 352 13.58 16.29 -18.23
N HIS A 353 13.83 15.19 -17.50
CA HIS A 353 12.78 14.44 -16.80
C HIS A 353 12.08 15.27 -15.71
N PHE A 354 12.76 16.31 -15.19
CA PHE A 354 12.24 17.18 -14.13
C PHE A 354 11.64 18.49 -14.66
N VAL A 355 11.56 18.66 -15.98
CA VAL A 355 10.94 19.84 -16.62
C VAL A 355 9.48 19.53 -16.92
N ASP A 356 8.56 20.32 -16.35
CA ASP A 356 7.13 20.20 -16.62
C ASP A 356 6.82 20.63 -18.07
N LYS A 357 6.21 19.73 -18.83
CA LYS A 357 5.87 19.89 -20.25
C LYS A 357 4.36 19.97 -20.47
N THR A 358 3.55 20.24 -19.44
CA THR A 358 2.08 20.22 -19.52
C THR A 358 1.53 20.98 -20.72
N ALA A 359 1.95 22.23 -20.94
CA ALA A 359 1.47 23.04 -22.05
C ALA A 359 1.83 22.45 -23.43
N ARG A 360 3.00 21.83 -23.56
CA ARG A 360 3.42 21.14 -24.80
C ARG A 360 2.61 19.86 -25.02
N ASN A 361 2.32 19.11 -23.95
CA ASN A 361 1.52 17.90 -24.02
C ASN A 361 0.09 18.19 -24.50
N VAL A 362 -0.52 19.30 -24.04
CA VAL A 362 -1.82 19.78 -24.53
C VAL A 362 -1.77 20.03 -26.04
N LEU A 363 -0.81 20.82 -26.51
CA LEU A 363 -0.66 21.13 -27.94
C LEU A 363 -0.41 19.87 -28.78
N ALA A 364 0.39 18.92 -28.27
CA ALA A 364 0.66 17.66 -28.96
C ALA A 364 -0.61 16.81 -29.12
N LEU A 365 -1.40 16.65 -28.05
CA LEU A 365 -2.66 15.90 -28.07
C LEU A 365 -3.71 16.59 -28.97
N GLU A 366 -3.82 17.91 -28.93
CA GLU A 366 -4.73 18.68 -29.79
C GLU A 366 -4.36 18.64 -31.27
N SER A 367 -3.08 18.43 -31.58
CA SER A 367 -2.59 18.33 -32.96
C SER A 367 -2.82 16.96 -33.61
N GLN A 368 -3.27 15.95 -32.86
CA GLN A 368 -3.51 14.62 -33.41
C GLN A 368 -4.67 14.65 -34.42
N THR A 369 -4.45 14.06 -35.60
CA THR A 369 -5.46 13.99 -36.66
C THR A 369 -6.45 12.85 -36.46
N THR A 370 -6.07 11.84 -35.67
CA THR A 370 -6.94 10.72 -35.27
C THR A 370 -7.64 11.06 -33.96
N PRO A 371 -8.90 10.61 -33.76
CA PRO A 371 -9.56 10.73 -32.47
C PRO A 371 -8.70 10.13 -31.35
N LEU A 372 -8.58 10.86 -30.24
CA LEU A 372 -7.88 10.39 -29.06
C LEU A 372 -8.60 9.16 -28.49
N ASN A 373 -7.84 8.21 -27.98
CA ASN A 373 -8.41 7.11 -27.19
C ASN A 373 -8.98 7.66 -25.85
N GLN A 374 -9.66 6.81 -25.11
CA GLN A 374 -10.34 7.19 -23.88
C GLN A 374 -9.40 7.81 -22.83
N THR A 375 -8.23 7.22 -22.59
CA THR A 375 -7.28 7.69 -21.58
C THR A 375 -6.61 9.00 -21.98
N ASP A 376 -6.20 9.14 -23.24
CA ASP A 376 -5.63 10.37 -23.80
C ASP A 376 -6.62 11.53 -23.77
N GLN A 377 -7.90 11.26 -24.06
CA GLN A 377 -8.94 12.29 -24.00
C GLN A 377 -9.18 12.79 -22.58
N GLN A 378 -9.20 11.89 -21.59
CA GLN A 378 -9.35 12.26 -20.18
C GLN A 378 -8.12 12.97 -19.63
N TYR A 379 -6.93 12.54 -20.06
CA TYR A 379 -5.68 13.21 -19.74
C TYR A 379 -5.64 14.63 -20.31
N LEU A 380 -5.99 14.84 -21.58
CA LEU A 380 -6.10 16.17 -22.19
C LEU A 380 -7.06 17.08 -21.41
N ASN A 381 -8.24 16.58 -21.05
CA ASN A 381 -9.22 17.33 -20.26
C ASN A 381 -8.66 17.74 -18.89
N SER A 382 -7.93 16.84 -18.24
CA SER A 382 -7.28 17.09 -16.95
C SER A 382 -6.19 18.15 -17.08
N LEU A 383 -5.32 18.08 -18.10
CA LEU A 383 -4.27 19.08 -18.34
C LEU A 383 -4.86 20.47 -18.59
N ARG A 384 -5.91 20.57 -19.42
CA ARG A 384 -6.62 21.83 -19.67
C ARG A 384 -7.17 22.40 -18.36
N THR A 385 -7.79 21.57 -17.55
CA THR A 385 -8.33 21.98 -16.25
C THR A 385 -7.22 22.46 -15.31
N SER A 386 -6.11 21.71 -15.25
CA SER A 386 -4.93 22.06 -14.46
C SER A 386 -4.37 23.43 -14.79
N LEU A 387 -4.15 23.70 -16.08
CA LEU A 387 -3.58 24.96 -16.57
C LEU A 387 -4.53 26.16 -16.35
N ASN A 388 -5.84 25.93 -16.46
CA ASN A 388 -6.85 26.98 -16.32
C ASN A 388 -7.29 27.22 -14.86
N THR A 389 -6.84 26.39 -13.91
CA THR A 389 -7.17 26.54 -12.50
C THR A 389 -6.04 27.25 -11.76
N LYS A 390 -6.33 28.38 -11.14
CA LYS A 390 -5.37 29.10 -10.29
C LYS A 390 -5.36 28.56 -8.86
N ASP A 391 -6.51 28.55 -8.21
CA ASP A 391 -6.69 28.10 -6.83
C ASP A 391 -7.31 26.70 -6.83
N ALA A 392 -6.43 25.68 -6.80
CA ALA A 392 -6.85 24.29 -6.84
C ALA A 392 -7.53 23.86 -5.52
N PRO A 393 -8.80 23.37 -5.55
CA PRO A 393 -9.44 22.78 -4.38
C PRO A 393 -8.72 21.49 -3.95
N LYS A 394 -8.99 21.03 -2.72
CA LYS A 394 -8.48 19.75 -2.23
C LYS A 394 -8.99 18.61 -3.12
N TYR A 395 -8.08 17.79 -3.64
CA TYR A 395 -8.41 16.69 -4.55
C TYR A 395 -8.61 15.35 -3.81
N PHE A 396 -7.59 14.89 -3.09
CA PHE A 396 -7.67 13.62 -2.35
C PHE A 396 -8.35 13.82 -1.00
N TYR A 397 -9.11 12.83 -0.54
CA TYR A 397 -9.74 12.89 0.76
C TYR A 397 -9.54 11.59 1.55
N GLU A 398 -9.41 11.74 2.86
CA GLU A 398 -9.14 10.64 3.78
C GLU A 398 -10.38 10.28 4.59
N ALA A 399 -10.43 9.04 5.10
CA ALA A 399 -11.46 8.49 5.96
C ALA A 399 -11.43 9.06 7.41
N ASN A 400 -11.34 10.38 7.54
CA ASN A 400 -11.04 11.10 8.79
C ASN A 400 -12.03 10.79 9.92
N ILE A 401 -11.58 10.24 11.05
CA ILE A 401 -12.50 9.91 12.16
C ILE A 401 -12.83 11.16 12.99
N LEU A 402 -13.98 11.18 13.68
CA LEU A 402 -14.29 12.24 14.66
C LEU A 402 -13.17 12.41 15.69
N LYS A 403 -12.78 13.65 15.98
CA LYS A 403 -11.69 13.93 16.93
C LYS A 403 -12.00 13.50 18.37
N SER A 404 -13.28 13.29 18.70
CA SER A 404 -13.74 12.76 19.98
C SER A 404 -13.44 11.28 20.16
N GLU A 405 -13.13 10.54 19.10
CA GLU A 405 -12.80 9.11 19.18
C GLU A 405 -11.30 8.88 19.37
N PRO A 406 -10.91 7.81 20.10
CA PRO A 406 -9.51 7.48 20.29
C PRO A 406 -8.84 7.11 18.97
N LYS A 407 -7.55 7.46 18.84
CA LYS A 407 -6.76 7.23 17.61
C LYS A 407 -7.40 7.81 16.34
N PHE A 408 -8.15 8.91 16.42
CA PHE A 408 -8.84 9.51 15.27
C PHE A 408 -7.94 9.83 14.07
N SER A 409 -6.64 10.08 14.32
CA SER A 409 -5.66 10.41 13.29
C SER A 409 -5.44 9.27 12.31
N LEU A 410 -5.70 8.02 12.72
CA LEU A 410 -5.50 6.85 11.88
C LEU A 410 -6.35 6.87 10.61
N GLY A 411 -7.54 7.47 10.66
CA GLY A 411 -8.38 7.64 9.47
C GLY A 411 -7.75 8.49 8.36
N GLY A 412 -6.67 9.23 8.67
CA GLY A 412 -5.88 9.98 7.68
C GLY A 412 -5.14 9.08 6.69
N HIS A 413 -4.88 7.83 7.02
CA HIS A 413 -4.08 6.90 6.20
C HIS A 413 -4.92 6.01 5.27
N TYR A 414 -6.23 6.31 5.15
CA TYR A 414 -7.16 5.52 4.35
C TYR A 414 -7.93 6.40 3.38
N ASP A 415 -8.08 5.96 2.13
CA ASP A 415 -8.95 6.57 1.14
C ASP A 415 -10.42 6.39 1.56
N TRP A 416 -11.17 7.49 1.57
CA TRP A 416 -12.55 7.49 2.07
C TRP A 416 -13.50 6.60 1.26
N ARG A 417 -13.19 6.32 -0.02
CA ARG A 417 -14.02 5.50 -0.90
C ARG A 417 -13.81 4.02 -0.65
N PHE A 418 -12.60 3.61 -0.28
CA PHE A 418 -12.20 2.20 -0.21
C PHE A 418 -12.01 1.68 1.22
N VAL A 419 -11.98 2.55 2.23
CA VAL A 419 -11.84 2.15 3.64
C VAL A 419 -12.80 1.03 4.04
N ASN A 420 -12.27 -0.06 4.59
CA ASN A 420 -13.05 -1.20 5.09
C ASN A 420 -12.85 -1.48 6.58
N GLY A 421 -12.26 -0.51 7.28
CA GLY A 421 -11.88 -0.63 8.68
C GLY A 421 -10.47 -0.13 8.90
N ILE A 422 -10.19 0.26 10.15
CA ILE A 422 -8.86 0.73 10.55
C ILE A 422 -8.10 -0.48 11.08
N ILE A 423 -7.13 -0.94 10.29
CA ILE A 423 -6.33 -2.15 10.53
C ILE A 423 -4.93 -1.84 11.07
N ASN A 424 -4.67 -0.60 11.53
CA ASN A 424 -3.37 -0.25 12.08
C ASN A 424 -2.97 -1.13 13.27
N ASP A 425 -1.68 -1.45 13.36
CA ASP A 425 -1.10 -2.30 14.40
C ASP A 425 -1.67 -3.75 14.39
N THR A 426 -2.19 -4.23 13.26
CA THR A 426 -2.67 -5.62 13.10
C THR A 426 -1.93 -6.36 11.98
N PRO A 427 -1.88 -7.71 12.00
CA PRO A 427 -1.26 -8.49 10.93
C PRO A 427 -1.83 -8.21 9.52
N GLN A 428 -3.10 -7.83 9.44
CA GLN A 428 -3.75 -7.44 8.18
C GLN A 428 -3.05 -6.24 7.52
N GLN A 429 -2.51 -5.30 8.32
CA GLN A 429 -1.77 -4.15 7.79
C GLN A 429 -0.52 -4.61 7.03
N GLU A 430 0.27 -5.52 7.62
CA GLU A 430 1.51 -6.03 7.00
C GLU A 430 1.21 -6.77 5.69
N VAL A 431 0.15 -7.59 5.67
CA VAL A 431 -0.32 -8.29 4.48
C VAL A 431 -0.73 -7.31 3.37
N ALA A 432 -1.53 -6.30 3.72
CA ALA A 432 -2.02 -5.30 2.77
C ALA A 432 -0.89 -4.42 2.21
N ILE A 433 -0.02 -3.89 3.07
CA ILE A 433 1.15 -3.08 2.68
C ILE A 433 2.09 -3.86 1.76
N ASN A 434 2.36 -5.13 2.09
CA ASN A 434 3.22 -5.97 1.26
C ASN A 434 2.62 -6.17 -0.14
N GLY A 435 1.31 -6.45 -0.25
CA GLY A 435 0.65 -6.53 -1.56
C GLY A 435 0.71 -5.22 -2.34
N LEU A 436 0.37 -4.13 -1.66
CA LEU A 436 0.26 -2.78 -2.22
C LEU A 436 1.59 -2.27 -2.79
N LEU A 437 2.67 -2.32 -2.00
CA LEU A 437 3.98 -1.85 -2.45
C LEU A 437 4.52 -2.69 -3.61
N LYS A 438 4.38 -4.02 -3.54
CA LYS A 438 4.84 -4.91 -4.61
C LYS A 438 4.11 -4.68 -5.93
N ALA A 439 2.79 -4.54 -5.88
CA ALA A 439 2.02 -4.26 -7.09
C ALA A 439 2.41 -2.91 -7.71
N PHE A 440 2.68 -1.88 -6.89
CA PHE A 440 3.17 -0.60 -7.37
C PHE A 440 4.56 -0.70 -8.03
N LEU A 441 5.51 -1.40 -7.39
CA LEU A 441 6.84 -1.63 -7.95
C LEU A 441 6.76 -2.41 -9.26
N ARG A 442 5.96 -3.48 -9.32
CA ARG A 442 5.77 -4.28 -10.53
C ARG A 442 5.13 -3.46 -11.67
N LEU A 443 4.10 -2.67 -11.38
CA LEU A 443 3.48 -1.78 -12.37
C LEU A 443 4.53 -0.83 -12.96
N THR A 444 5.26 -0.12 -12.11
CA THR A 444 6.23 0.88 -12.57
C THR A 444 7.41 0.25 -13.30
N ASN A 445 7.87 -0.93 -12.89
CA ASN A 445 8.92 -1.67 -13.57
C ASN A 445 8.48 -2.17 -14.96
N GLN A 446 7.30 -2.79 -15.05
CA GLN A 446 6.82 -3.37 -16.32
C GLN A 446 6.47 -2.31 -17.37
N TYR A 447 6.11 -1.10 -16.95
CA TYR A 447 5.80 0.01 -17.87
C TYR A 447 6.93 1.04 -18.00
N ASP A 448 8.11 0.74 -17.46
CA ASP A 448 9.29 1.61 -17.44
C ASP A 448 8.97 3.04 -16.98
N ILE A 449 8.39 3.15 -15.79
CA ILE A 449 8.12 4.41 -15.10
C ILE A 449 9.22 4.58 -14.04
N ASN A 450 9.97 5.68 -14.11
CA ASN A 450 11.00 5.97 -13.11
C ASN A 450 10.33 6.38 -11.79
N THR A 451 10.66 5.67 -10.71
CA THR A 451 10.19 5.95 -9.36
C THR A 451 11.20 5.44 -8.35
N TRP A 452 11.17 5.97 -7.13
CA TRP A 452 11.93 5.48 -5.99
C TRP A 452 11.13 5.66 -4.69
N ILE A 453 11.40 4.83 -3.70
CA ILE A 453 10.87 5.01 -2.35
C ILE A 453 11.46 6.27 -1.71
N ALA A 454 10.63 7.03 -1.00
CA ALA A 454 11.00 8.31 -0.40
C ALA A 454 10.55 8.38 1.07
N HIS A 455 10.91 9.47 1.76
CA HIS A 455 10.40 9.80 3.09
C HIS A 455 10.45 8.61 4.07
N GLY A 456 9.31 8.24 4.67
CA GLY A 456 9.22 7.19 5.67
C GLY A 456 9.56 5.81 5.11
N SER A 457 9.19 5.55 3.86
CA SER A 457 9.51 4.29 3.17
C SER A 457 11.00 4.14 2.90
N LEU A 458 11.69 5.22 2.49
CA LEU A 458 13.15 5.19 2.32
C LEU A 458 13.87 5.00 3.67
N LEU A 459 13.36 5.61 4.74
CA LEU A 459 13.90 5.39 6.09
C LEU A 459 13.67 3.96 6.56
N SER A 460 12.51 3.37 6.28
CA SER A 460 12.18 1.99 6.62
C SER A 460 13.11 1.02 5.88
N TRP A 461 13.21 1.17 4.56
CA TRP A 461 14.16 0.43 3.72
C TRP A 461 15.57 0.56 4.27
N TYR A 462 16.00 1.78 4.65
CA TYR A 462 17.33 1.97 5.21
C TYR A 462 17.61 1.02 6.35
N TRP A 463 16.67 0.67 7.23
CA TRP A 463 16.95 -0.18 8.39
C TRP A 463 17.08 -1.67 8.08
N ASN A 464 16.15 -2.25 7.33
CA ASN A 464 16.11 -3.69 7.09
C ASN A 464 15.52 -4.09 5.72
N GLY A 465 15.34 -3.14 4.82
CA GLY A 465 14.75 -3.38 3.50
C GLY A 465 13.23 -3.56 3.52
N LEU A 466 12.58 -3.40 4.67
CA LEU A 466 11.12 -3.55 4.86
C LEU A 466 10.48 -2.22 5.24
N GLN A 467 9.16 -2.12 5.07
CA GLN A 467 8.34 -1.05 5.62
C GLN A 467 8.25 -1.17 7.16
N PHE A 468 8.24 -0.06 7.90
CA PHE A 468 8.08 -0.13 9.35
C PHE A 468 6.70 -0.71 9.74
N PRO A 469 6.63 -1.60 10.74
CA PRO A 469 5.38 -2.29 11.10
C PRO A 469 4.31 -1.36 11.69
N TRP A 470 4.70 -0.19 12.23
CA TRP A 470 3.77 0.83 12.74
C TRP A 470 3.43 1.92 11.73
N ASP A 471 4.04 1.89 10.54
CA ASP A 471 3.92 2.97 9.56
C ASP A 471 3.02 2.53 8.40
N PRO A 472 1.75 2.97 8.37
CA PRO A 472 0.84 2.65 7.28
C PRO A 472 1.12 3.46 6.01
N ASP A 473 1.98 4.49 6.10
CA ASP A 473 2.25 5.40 5.00
C ASP A 473 3.33 4.82 4.09
N ILE A 474 3.03 4.74 2.79
CA ILE A 474 4.01 4.40 1.77
C ILE A 474 4.21 5.64 0.90
N ASP A 475 5.45 6.13 0.85
CA ASP A 475 5.81 7.32 0.11
C ASP A 475 6.75 6.98 -1.04
N VAL A 476 6.41 7.45 -2.23
CA VAL A 476 7.27 7.33 -3.40
C VAL A 476 7.41 8.66 -4.12
N GLN A 477 8.53 8.81 -4.82
CA GLN A 477 8.82 9.96 -5.65
C GLN A 477 9.18 9.55 -7.07
N MET A 478 8.85 10.42 -8.01
CA MET A 478 9.19 10.26 -9.42
C MET A 478 9.48 11.61 -10.09
N PRO A 479 10.14 11.65 -11.25
CA PRO A 479 10.22 12.86 -12.05
C PRO A 479 8.84 13.27 -12.58
N ILE A 480 8.60 14.57 -12.79
CA ILE A 480 7.33 15.08 -13.34
C ILE A 480 6.98 14.48 -14.71
N GLN A 481 7.98 14.14 -15.53
CA GLN A 481 7.75 13.44 -16.80
C GLN A 481 7.13 12.05 -16.59
N ASP A 482 7.57 11.32 -15.58
CA ASP A 482 7.04 9.98 -15.26
C ASP A 482 5.65 10.08 -14.61
N LEU A 483 5.36 11.14 -13.83
CA LEU A 483 3.99 11.42 -13.39
C LEU A 483 3.06 11.66 -14.58
N HIS A 484 3.49 12.43 -15.58
CA HIS A 484 2.71 12.60 -16.82
C HIS A 484 2.44 11.26 -17.52
N LYS A 485 3.45 10.41 -17.65
CA LYS A 485 3.31 9.06 -18.24
C LYS A 485 2.34 8.20 -17.42
N LEU A 486 2.48 8.19 -16.10
CA LEU A 486 1.61 7.46 -15.17
C LEU A 486 0.16 7.94 -15.29
N SER A 487 -0.08 9.26 -15.26
CA SER A 487 -1.44 9.83 -15.35
C SER A 487 -2.08 9.60 -16.72
N GLN A 488 -1.31 9.69 -17.81
CA GLN A 488 -1.82 9.44 -19.16
C GLN A 488 -2.22 7.97 -19.35
N LEU A 489 -1.46 7.03 -18.79
CA LEU A 489 -1.70 5.60 -18.99
C LEU A 489 -2.71 5.01 -18.00
N PHE A 490 -2.72 5.46 -16.75
CA PHE A 490 -3.35 4.70 -15.66
C PHE A 490 -4.28 5.51 -14.76
N ASN A 491 -4.48 6.81 -15.00
CA ASN A 491 -5.39 7.58 -14.15
C ASN A 491 -6.80 6.97 -14.19
N GLN A 492 -7.42 6.83 -13.02
CA GLN A 492 -8.75 6.22 -12.84
C GLN A 492 -8.81 4.75 -13.31
N SER A 493 -7.70 4.01 -13.27
CA SER A 493 -7.63 2.59 -13.63
C SER A 493 -7.61 1.68 -12.41
N VAL A 494 -8.12 0.45 -12.57
CA VAL A 494 -7.92 -0.64 -11.59
C VAL A 494 -6.79 -1.54 -12.09
N ILE A 495 -5.76 -1.72 -11.26
CA ILE A 495 -4.61 -2.58 -11.49
C ILE A 495 -4.83 -3.86 -10.69
N ILE A 496 -4.79 -5.01 -11.36
CA ILE A 496 -4.98 -6.33 -10.78
C ILE A 496 -3.64 -7.06 -10.82
N ASP A 497 -3.16 -7.52 -9.66
CA ASP A 497 -1.91 -8.26 -9.54
C ASP A 497 -2.14 -9.73 -9.20
N PHE A 498 -1.80 -10.61 -10.14
CA PHE A 498 -1.91 -12.06 -9.98
C PHE A 498 -0.67 -12.75 -9.38
N GLY A 499 0.39 -12.00 -9.08
CA GLY A 499 1.67 -12.58 -8.65
C GLY A 499 2.60 -12.92 -9.83
N ASN A 500 3.83 -13.29 -9.51
CA ASN A 500 4.82 -13.73 -10.51
C ASN A 500 4.97 -15.25 -10.57
N ASP A 501 4.73 -15.93 -9.45
CA ASP A 501 4.89 -17.37 -9.32
C ASP A 501 3.56 -18.00 -8.89
N LEU A 502 2.77 -18.41 -9.87
CA LEU A 502 1.51 -19.12 -9.65
C LEU A 502 1.70 -20.53 -9.06
N SER A 503 2.94 -21.04 -8.97
CA SER A 503 3.22 -22.34 -8.34
C SER A 503 3.36 -22.22 -6.82
N SER A 504 3.80 -21.07 -6.32
CA SER A 504 3.84 -20.74 -4.89
C SER A 504 2.50 -20.24 -4.39
N GLU A 505 1.97 -19.16 -4.98
CA GLU A 505 0.70 -18.56 -4.61
C GLU A 505 0.13 -17.75 -5.78
N MET A 506 -1.17 -17.92 -6.06
CA MET A 506 -1.92 -17.01 -6.91
C MET A 506 -2.44 -15.84 -6.08
N ARG A 507 -2.15 -14.62 -6.53
CA ARG A 507 -2.58 -13.39 -5.85
C ARG A 507 -3.83 -12.81 -6.51
N PHE A 508 -4.54 -11.95 -5.79
CA PHE A 508 -5.77 -11.32 -6.25
C PHE A 508 -5.86 -9.85 -5.87
N GLY A 509 -4.75 -9.22 -5.48
CA GLY A 509 -4.72 -7.82 -5.08
C GLY A 509 -5.24 -6.92 -6.21
N ARG A 510 -6.08 -5.95 -5.85
CA ARG A 510 -6.49 -4.89 -6.78
C ARG A 510 -6.23 -3.53 -6.18
N TYR A 511 -5.84 -2.62 -7.05
CA TYR A 511 -5.41 -1.29 -6.66
C TYR A 511 -5.96 -0.25 -7.63
N TYR A 512 -6.46 0.86 -7.10
CA TYR A 512 -6.98 1.96 -7.88
C TYR A 512 -5.95 3.06 -7.99
N LEU A 513 -5.55 3.42 -9.22
CA LEU A 513 -4.65 4.55 -9.43
C LEU A 513 -5.47 5.83 -9.69
N ASP A 514 -5.26 6.84 -8.86
CA ASP A 514 -5.96 8.12 -8.93
C ASP A 514 -4.94 9.28 -8.97
N SER A 515 -4.86 9.98 -10.10
CA SER A 515 -4.01 11.15 -10.27
C SER A 515 -4.80 12.44 -10.09
N SER A 516 -4.25 13.38 -9.32
CA SER A 516 -4.81 14.71 -9.16
C SER A 516 -4.98 15.41 -10.50
N THR A 517 -6.09 16.10 -10.71
CA THR A 517 -6.29 16.95 -11.90
C THR A 517 -5.20 18.01 -12.06
N PHE A 518 -4.59 18.48 -10.97
CA PHE A 518 -3.76 19.69 -10.96
C PHE A 518 -2.27 19.47 -11.24
N ILE A 519 -1.88 18.43 -11.99
CA ILE A 519 -0.47 18.04 -12.16
C ILE A 519 0.46 19.14 -12.74
N SER A 520 -0.05 20.22 -13.33
CA SER A 520 0.79 21.36 -13.76
C SER A 520 1.19 22.31 -12.62
N HIS A 521 0.62 22.15 -11.42
CA HIS A 521 0.90 23.00 -10.26
C HIS A 521 2.14 22.47 -9.54
N ARG A 522 3.29 23.17 -9.65
CA ARG A 522 4.56 22.71 -9.06
C ARG A 522 5.00 23.47 -7.79
N ALA A 523 4.23 24.46 -7.36
CA ALA A 523 4.41 25.16 -6.09
C ALA A 523 3.49 24.58 -5.00
N ARG A 524 3.72 24.96 -3.74
CA ARG A 524 2.90 24.52 -2.59
C ARG A 524 1.44 24.98 -2.68
N GLY A 525 1.21 26.13 -3.34
CA GLY A 525 -0.11 26.74 -3.44
C GLY A 525 -0.75 26.94 -2.06
N GLN A 526 -2.01 26.54 -1.94
CA GLN A 526 -2.78 26.61 -0.68
C GLN A 526 -2.45 25.49 0.33
N GLY A 527 -1.52 24.58 0.00
CA GLY A 527 -1.14 23.45 0.84
C GLY A 527 -2.19 22.34 0.93
N LEU A 528 -3.18 22.33 0.04
CA LEU A 528 -4.25 21.33 -0.01
C LEU A 528 -3.93 20.09 -0.86
N ASN A 529 -2.96 20.21 -1.77
CA ASN A 529 -2.66 19.20 -2.80
C ASN A 529 -1.17 18.84 -2.82
N ASN A 530 -0.62 18.46 -1.66
CA ASN A 530 0.81 18.06 -1.58
C ASN A 530 1.11 16.77 -2.34
N ILE A 531 0.11 15.90 -2.47
CA ILE A 531 0.17 14.61 -3.16
C ILE A 531 -0.27 14.79 -4.62
N ASP A 532 0.45 14.17 -5.53
CA ASP A 532 0.17 14.23 -6.97
C ASP A 532 -0.73 13.08 -7.43
N ALA A 533 -0.50 11.87 -6.93
CA ALA A 533 -1.31 10.69 -7.22
C ALA A 533 -1.36 9.72 -6.03
N ARG A 534 -2.36 8.83 -6.02
CA ARG A 534 -2.47 7.72 -5.06
C ARG A 534 -2.64 6.40 -5.78
N PHE A 535 -1.99 5.36 -5.26
CA PHE A 535 -2.25 3.97 -5.61
C PHE A 535 -2.93 3.30 -4.42
N VAL A 536 -4.23 3.05 -4.51
CA VAL A 536 -5.11 2.73 -3.37
C VAL A 536 -5.49 1.25 -3.39
N ASP A 537 -5.29 0.54 -2.29
CA ASP A 537 -5.78 -0.82 -2.08
C ASP A 537 -7.32 -0.85 -1.98
N LEU A 538 -7.99 -1.62 -2.85
CA LEU A 538 -9.45 -1.76 -2.86
C LEU A 538 -9.99 -2.53 -1.64
N ASP A 539 -9.19 -3.41 -1.03
CA ASP A 539 -9.65 -4.26 0.07
C ASP A 539 -9.65 -3.52 1.41
N THR A 540 -8.67 -2.62 1.61
CA THR A 540 -8.46 -1.93 2.90
C THR A 540 -8.63 -0.41 2.84
N GLY A 541 -8.34 0.22 1.70
CA GLY A 541 -8.25 1.67 1.53
C GLY A 541 -6.89 2.29 1.87
N LEU A 542 -5.90 1.49 2.29
CA LEU A 542 -4.50 1.98 2.41
C LEU A 542 -3.97 2.40 1.03
N TYR A 543 -2.98 3.28 0.98
CA TYR A 543 -2.48 3.79 -0.30
C TYR A 543 -0.98 4.12 -0.29
N VAL A 544 -0.40 4.14 -1.48
CA VAL A 544 0.89 4.77 -1.76
C VAL A 544 0.64 6.22 -2.15
N ASP A 545 1.24 7.15 -1.42
CA ASP A 545 1.28 8.56 -1.79
C ASP A 545 2.42 8.80 -2.79
N ILE A 546 2.06 9.32 -3.96
CA ILE A 546 2.99 9.56 -5.08
C ILE A 546 3.19 11.06 -5.22
N THR A 547 4.45 11.50 -5.18
CA THR A 547 4.83 12.90 -5.38
C THR A 547 5.83 13.06 -6.52
N ALA A 548 5.63 14.06 -7.37
CA ALA A 548 6.56 14.36 -8.45
C ALA A 548 7.56 15.44 -8.05
N LEU A 549 8.83 15.23 -8.40
CA LEU A 549 9.84 16.27 -8.38
C LEU A 549 9.86 17.01 -9.72
N ALA A 550 9.87 18.34 -9.65
CA ALA A 550 9.96 19.21 -10.82
C ALA A 550 10.87 20.42 -10.54
N LEU A 551 11.36 21.03 -11.61
CA LEU A 551 11.85 22.40 -11.57
C LEU A 551 10.68 23.34 -11.28
N SER A 552 10.81 24.23 -10.29
CA SER A 552 9.73 25.11 -9.88
C SER A 552 10.22 26.49 -9.43
N GLU A 553 9.27 27.39 -9.17
CA GLU A 553 9.51 28.73 -8.59
C GLU A 553 9.61 28.73 -7.05
N GLU A 554 9.58 27.56 -6.40
CA GLU A 554 9.80 27.50 -4.95
C GLU A 554 11.27 27.83 -4.62
N PRO A 555 11.56 28.75 -3.69
CA PRO A 555 12.92 29.07 -3.33
C PRO A 555 13.63 27.86 -2.70
N ALA A 556 14.75 27.43 -3.29
CA ALA A 556 15.55 26.36 -2.70
C ALA A 556 16.04 26.72 -1.27
N PRO A 557 16.14 25.76 -0.34
CA PRO A 557 16.57 26.01 1.04
C PRO A 557 17.96 26.64 1.16
N GLU A 558 18.23 27.30 2.29
CA GLU A 558 19.49 28.02 2.55
C GLU A 558 20.75 27.18 2.40
N ARG A 559 20.65 25.85 2.57
CA ARG A 559 21.78 24.92 2.40
C ARG A 559 22.44 24.99 1.02
N TYR A 560 21.72 25.49 0.01
CA TYR A 560 22.24 25.67 -1.35
C TYR A 560 22.85 27.07 -1.60
N ASN A 561 22.75 28.02 -0.65
CA ASN A 561 23.21 29.41 -0.83
C ASN A 561 24.69 29.51 -1.17
N ASN A 562 25.52 28.66 -0.56
CA ASN A 562 26.97 28.67 -0.79
C ASN A 562 27.32 28.37 -2.26
N MET A 563 26.47 27.61 -2.97
CA MET A 563 26.67 27.29 -4.39
C MET A 563 26.28 28.45 -5.32
N LEU A 564 25.48 29.40 -4.83
CA LEU A 564 25.08 30.61 -5.57
C LEU A 564 26.06 31.76 -5.37
N LYS A 565 26.85 31.72 -4.29
CA LYS A 565 27.72 32.82 -3.89
C LYS A 565 28.69 33.21 -5.00
N ASP A 566 28.90 34.52 -5.18
CA ASP A 566 29.81 35.10 -6.17
C ASP A 566 29.40 34.85 -7.65
N THR A 567 28.27 34.19 -7.91
CA THR A 567 27.68 33.99 -9.26
C THR A 567 26.65 35.07 -9.59
N GLU A 568 26.16 35.16 -10.83
CA GLU A 568 25.02 36.02 -11.18
C GLU A 568 23.73 35.63 -10.45
N PHE A 569 23.62 34.37 -10.01
CA PHE A 569 22.46 33.82 -9.29
C PHE A 569 22.51 34.06 -7.76
N ASP A 570 23.53 34.76 -7.26
CA ASP A 570 23.68 35.08 -5.83
C ASP A 570 22.47 35.86 -5.32
N ARG A 571 21.82 35.33 -4.27
CA ARG A 571 20.64 35.92 -3.65
C ARG A 571 20.92 37.31 -3.06
N ASN A 572 22.16 37.62 -2.71
CA ASN A 572 22.55 38.92 -2.17
C ASN A 572 22.65 40.03 -3.22
N LYS A 573 22.67 39.70 -4.52
CA LYS A 573 22.72 40.69 -5.61
C LYS A 573 21.36 41.35 -5.90
N ASP A 574 20.26 40.81 -5.34
CA ASP A 574 18.87 41.28 -5.51
C ASP A 574 18.48 41.57 -6.98
N ASP A 575 18.99 40.77 -7.92
CA ASP A 575 18.59 40.89 -9.33
C ASP A 575 17.20 40.29 -9.54
N LYS A 576 16.22 41.19 -9.75
CA LYS A 576 14.81 40.86 -9.97
C LYS A 576 14.53 40.26 -11.35
N SER A 577 15.48 40.30 -12.29
CA SER A 577 15.33 39.66 -13.59
C SER A 577 15.50 38.14 -13.55
N ILE A 578 16.15 37.63 -12.50
CA ILE A 578 16.42 36.20 -12.29
C ILE A 578 15.29 35.60 -11.44
N SER A 579 14.57 34.63 -11.98
CA SER A 579 13.49 33.91 -11.29
C SER A 579 14.04 32.92 -10.23
N GLN A 580 13.16 32.31 -9.43
CA GLN A 580 13.61 31.21 -8.56
C GLN A 580 13.84 29.94 -9.39
N ALA A 581 13.05 29.72 -10.45
CA ALA A 581 13.28 28.64 -11.39
C ALA A 581 14.67 28.73 -12.05
N ASP A 582 15.15 29.91 -12.43
CA ASP A 582 16.50 30.09 -13.00
C ASP A 582 17.59 29.69 -12.00
N ARG A 583 17.44 30.10 -10.74
CA ARG A 583 18.36 29.71 -9.65
C ARG A 583 18.32 28.20 -9.41
N ASN A 584 17.13 27.61 -9.39
CA ASN A 584 16.96 26.18 -9.18
C ASN A 584 17.54 25.37 -10.34
N ALA A 585 17.41 25.86 -11.57
CA ALA A 585 18.01 25.26 -12.77
C ALA A 585 19.55 25.32 -12.70
N PHE A 586 20.13 26.46 -12.31
CA PHE A 586 21.57 26.60 -12.09
C PHE A 586 22.09 25.62 -11.02
N LEU A 587 21.35 25.48 -9.91
CA LEU A 587 21.67 24.55 -8.83
C LEU A 587 21.42 23.07 -9.17
N GLN A 588 20.64 22.81 -10.22
CA GLN A 588 20.09 21.50 -10.58
C GLN A 588 19.32 20.87 -9.40
N VAL A 589 18.43 21.65 -8.78
CA VAL A 589 17.58 21.21 -7.67
C VAL A 589 16.12 21.18 -8.09
N TYR A 590 15.42 20.13 -7.65
CA TYR A 590 14.03 19.87 -7.98
C TYR A 590 13.25 19.61 -6.70
N ASN A 591 11.96 19.93 -6.70
CA ASN A 591 11.13 19.77 -5.51
C ASN A 591 9.75 19.22 -5.80
N CYS A 592 9.18 18.57 -4.79
CA CYS A 592 7.75 18.30 -4.75
C CYS A 592 6.98 19.51 -4.22
N ARG A 593 5.64 19.46 -4.29
CA ARG A 593 4.76 20.53 -3.82
C ARG A 593 4.88 20.83 -2.32
N ASN A 594 5.40 19.90 -1.52
CA ASN A 594 5.63 20.14 -0.09
C ASN A 594 7.03 20.71 0.24
N LYS A 595 7.76 21.20 -0.77
CA LYS A 595 9.09 21.83 -0.62
C LYS A 595 10.21 20.88 -0.14
N HIS A 596 10.08 19.58 -0.42
CA HIS A 596 11.21 18.66 -0.31
C HIS A 596 12.08 18.81 -1.56
N PHE A 597 13.29 19.33 -1.39
CA PHE A 597 14.25 19.56 -2.47
C PHE A 597 15.32 18.48 -2.51
N SER A 598 15.66 18.04 -3.72
CA SER A 598 16.78 17.12 -4.00
C SER A 598 17.61 17.65 -5.16
N GLN A 599 18.93 17.55 -5.07
CA GLN A 599 19.83 17.88 -6.17
C GLN A 599 19.92 16.70 -7.15
N PHE A 600 20.12 16.99 -8.44
CA PHE A 600 20.22 15.96 -9.49
C PHE A 600 21.22 14.83 -9.17
N GLN A 601 22.39 15.17 -8.63
CA GLN A 601 23.43 14.19 -8.26
C GLN A 601 23.03 13.29 -7.09
N GLU A 602 22.07 13.71 -6.26
CA GLU A 602 21.52 12.86 -5.19
C GLU A 602 20.52 11.83 -5.74
N LEU A 603 19.97 12.08 -6.94
CA LEU A 603 18.92 11.29 -7.57
C LEU A 603 19.43 10.32 -8.64
N SER A 604 20.52 10.65 -9.35
CA SER A 604 20.96 9.90 -10.54
C SER A 604 22.41 9.41 -10.46
N PRO A 605 22.71 8.17 -10.94
CA PRO A 605 21.76 7.14 -11.37
C PRO A 605 21.00 6.54 -10.17
N LEU A 606 19.72 6.25 -10.36
CA LEU A 606 18.96 5.42 -9.44
C LEU A 606 19.56 4.01 -9.43
N ARG A 607 19.63 3.36 -8.27
CA ARG A 607 20.21 2.02 -8.12
C ARG A 607 19.15 1.01 -7.76
N LEU A 608 19.20 -0.15 -8.42
CA LEU A 608 18.38 -1.31 -8.13
C LEU A 608 18.64 -1.79 -6.70
N SER A 609 17.58 -2.15 -6.00
CA SER A 609 17.60 -2.62 -4.61
C SER A 609 16.45 -3.59 -4.33
N SER A 610 16.56 -4.37 -3.25
CA SER A 610 15.45 -5.15 -2.70
C SER A 610 14.63 -4.30 -1.74
N ILE A 611 13.34 -4.15 -2.04
CA ILE A 611 12.38 -3.35 -1.28
C ILE A 611 11.18 -4.24 -0.97
N GLN A 612 10.94 -4.54 0.30
CA GLN A 612 9.83 -5.37 0.76
C GLN A 612 9.77 -6.72 0.00
N GLY A 613 10.92 -7.32 -0.32
CA GLY A 613 11.01 -8.61 -1.03
C GLY A 613 10.69 -8.56 -2.53
N ASP A 614 10.52 -7.38 -3.12
CA ASP A 614 10.49 -7.18 -4.58
C ASP A 614 11.60 -6.21 -4.98
N TYR A 615 11.71 -5.90 -6.27
CA TYR A 615 12.75 -5.05 -6.82
C TYR A 615 12.24 -3.64 -7.12
N GLY A 616 13.00 -2.65 -6.70
CA GLY A 616 12.75 -1.26 -7.02
C GLY A 616 14.03 -0.46 -6.96
N TYR A 617 13.91 0.86 -6.95
CA TYR A 617 15.06 1.76 -7.02
C TYR A 617 15.17 2.67 -5.82
N ILE A 618 16.42 2.97 -5.45
CA ILE A 618 16.77 3.95 -4.44
C ILE A 618 17.70 5.04 -5.02
N PRO A 619 17.60 6.29 -4.55
CA PRO A 619 18.54 7.34 -4.93
C PRO A 619 19.94 7.07 -4.37
N PRO A 620 21.02 7.36 -5.11
CA PRO A 620 22.38 7.17 -4.62
C PRO A 620 22.72 8.11 -3.45
N GLY A 621 22.02 9.25 -3.33
CA GLY A 621 22.13 10.20 -2.23
C GLY A 621 21.18 9.94 -1.06
N PHE A 622 20.65 8.73 -0.88
CA PHE A 622 19.66 8.45 0.18
C PHE A 622 20.12 8.90 1.59
N GLU A 623 21.42 8.75 1.93
CA GLU A 623 21.93 9.16 3.25
C GLU A 623 21.77 10.67 3.50
N SER A 624 22.08 11.52 2.51
CA SER A 624 21.93 12.98 2.65
C SER A 624 20.45 13.36 2.74
N MET A 625 19.60 12.73 1.95
CA MET A 625 18.15 12.95 1.98
C MET A 625 17.57 12.62 3.36
N LEU A 626 17.88 11.43 3.89
CA LEU A 626 17.41 11.00 5.21
C LEU A 626 17.98 11.87 6.34
N LEU A 627 19.23 12.32 6.23
CA LEU A 627 19.83 13.25 7.19
C LEU A 627 19.13 14.61 7.21
N VAL A 628 18.75 15.13 6.04
CA VAL A 628 18.02 16.41 5.93
C VAL A 628 16.63 16.29 6.55
N GLU A 629 15.94 15.17 6.34
CA GLU A 629 14.55 14.99 6.76
C GLU A 629 14.43 14.54 8.23
N TYR A 630 15.20 13.53 8.63
CA TYR A 630 15.07 12.87 9.94
C TYR A 630 16.22 13.14 10.91
N LYS A 631 17.26 13.86 10.46
CA LYS A 631 18.48 14.16 11.24
C LYS A 631 19.21 12.87 11.65
N GLU A 632 20.29 13.03 12.41
CA GLU A 632 21.08 11.89 12.93
C GLU A 632 20.23 10.92 13.75
N LYS A 633 19.23 11.43 14.48
CA LYS A 633 18.33 10.60 15.29
C LYS A 633 17.60 9.53 14.47
N GLY A 634 17.03 9.88 13.32
CA GLY A 634 16.23 8.94 12.53
C GLY A 634 17.03 7.75 11.99
N ILE A 635 18.30 7.98 11.64
CA ILE A 635 19.13 6.97 10.98
C ILE A 635 20.12 6.25 11.90
N ALA A 636 20.30 6.72 13.15
CA ALA A 636 21.24 6.09 14.09
C ALA A 636 20.59 5.55 15.38
N SER A 637 19.39 6.01 15.75
CA SER A 637 18.73 5.58 16.98
C SER A 637 18.18 4.17 16.83
N THR A 638 18.59 3.23 17.68
CA THR A 638 17.97 1.88 17.72
C THR A 638 16.68 1.86 18.53
N VAL A 639 16.28 3.00 19.09
CA VAL A 639 15.03 3.18 19.83
C VAL A 639 14.15 4.19 19.11
N TYR A 640 12.88 3.86 18.93
CA TYR A 640 11.86 4.76 18.41
C TYR A 640 10.52 4.48 19.07
N LYS A 641 9.94 5.50 19.73
CA LYS A 641 8.70 5.37 20.52
C LYS A 641 8.77 4.18 21.49
N ASP A 642 7.94 3.17 21.29
CA ASP A 642 7.81 1.94 22.09
C ASP A 642 8.54 0.75 21.46
N ARG A 643 9.46 1.01 20.52
CA ARG A 643 10.15 0.01 19.70
C ARG A 643 11.66 0.08 19.87
N VAL A 644 12.30 -1.07 19.68
CA VAL A 644 13.75 -1.22 19.65
C VAL A 644 14.17 -2.15 18.52
N TYR A 645 15.23 -1.79 17.81
CA TYR A 645 15.80 -2.61 16.74
C TYR A 645 16.72 -3.69 17.31
N LEU A 646 16.52 -4.94 16.91
CA LEU A 646 17.35 -6.08 17.28
C LEU A 646 18.22 -6.50 16.09
N PRO A 647 19.52 -6.14 16.04
CA PRO A 647 20.39 -6.40 14.88
C PRO A 647 20.48 -7.87 14.48
N LYS A 648 20.43 -8.79 15.45
CA LYS A 648 20.50 -10.24 15.17
C LYS A 648 19.29 -10.77 14.42
N LEU A 649 18.09 -10.26 14.75
CA LEU A 649 16.84 -10.57 14.05
C LEU A 649 16.64 -9.70 12.80
N ARG A 650 17.32 -8.54 12.73
CA ARG A 650 17.11 -7.48 11.73
C ARG A 650 15.69 -6.92 11.71
N LEU A 651 15.04 -6.93 12.88
CA LEU A 651 13.66 -6.50 13.06
C LEU A 651 13.52 -5.47 14.18
N TRP A 652 12.49 -4.65 14.05
CA TRP A 652 12.01 -3.80 15.12
C TRP A 652 11.00 -4.55 15.96
N VAL A 653 11.21 -4.59 17.28
CA VAL A 653 10.32 -5.26 18.24
C VAL A 653 9.78 -4.26 19.26
N TYR A 654 8.73 -4.63 19.98
CA TYR A 654 8.28 -3.84 21.13
C TYR A 654 9.36 -3.82 22.21
N ASP A 655 9.77 -2.62 22.62
CA ASP A 655 10.84 -2.45 23.62
C ASP A 655 10.49 -3.12 24.94
N LYS A 656 9.22 -3.02 25.34
CA LYS A 656 8.69 -3.67 26.53
C LYS A 656 8.86 -5.19 26.47
N SER A 657 8.52 -5.82 25.35
CA SER A 657 8.57 -7.29 25.24
C SER A 657 9.98 -7.84 25.49
N ILE A 658 10.99 -7.30 24.82
CA ILE A 658 12.37 -7.75 24.99
C ILE A 658 12.96 -7.32 26.35
N THR A 659 12.54 -6.16 26.90
CA THR A 659 12.98 -5.72 28.22
C THR A 659 12.43 -6.61 29.34
N ASP A 660 11.15 -6.97 29.26
CA ASP A 660 10.51 -7.87 30.22
C ASP A 660 11.17 -9.26 30.15
N TYR A 661 11.48 -9.75 28.95
CA TYR A 661 12.19 -11.01 28.74
C TYR A 661 13.58 -11.04 29.43
N VAL A 662 14.39 -9.98 29.29
CA VAL A 662 15.74 -9.97 29.91
C VAL A 662 15.74 -9.66 31.40
N THR A 663 14.65 -9.09 31.92
CA THR A 663 14.52 -8.72 33.35
C THR A 663 13.86 -9.80 34.21
N GLN A 664 13.31 -10.85 33.59
CA GLN A 664 12.58 -11.93 34.29
C GLN A 664 13.39 -12.63 35.40
N ASN A 665 14.73 -12.64 35.32
CA ASN A 665 15.63 -13.27 36.29
C ASN A 665 16.27 -12.28 37.30
N GLY A 666 15.81 -11.03 37.33
CA GLY A 666 16.28 -9.99 38.26
C GLY A 666 17.25 -8.97 37.67
N ALA A 667 17.49 -7.90 38.42
CA ALA A 667 18.15 -6.68 37.93
C ALA A 667 19.64 -6.84 37.57
N ILE A 668 20.35 -7.79 38.19
CA ILE A 668 21.78 -8.03 37.95
C ILE A 668 21.99 -8.65 36.57
N GLU A 669 21.30 -9.75 36.25
CA GLU A 669 21.35 -10.38 34.92
C GLU A 669 20.90 -9.43 33.81
N ALA A 670 19.89 -8.59 34.09
CA ALA A 670 19.42 -7.57 33.15
C ALA A 670 20.51 -6.54 32.80
N SER A 671 21.34 -6.14 33.77
CA SER A 671 22.40 -5.14 33.56
C SER A 671 23.55 -5.65 32.69
N ASP A 672 23.79 -6.96 32.66
CA ASP A 672 24.79 -7.59 31.79
C ASP A 672 24.27 -7.81 30.37
N LYS A 673 22.97 -8.11 30.22
CA LYS A 673 22.33 -8.44 28.93
C LYS A 673 21.79 -7.23 28.18
N MET A 674 21.51 -6.11 28.86
CA MET A 674 20.95 -4.90 28.24
C MET A 674 21.85 -3.68 28.49
N LYS A 675 22.21 -2.98 27.41
CA LYS A 675 22.96 -1.72 27.49
C LYS A 675 22.17 -0.59 26.87
N LYS A 676 22.19 0.58 27.51
CA LYS A 676 21.59 1.83 27.04
C LYS A 676 22.66 2.91 26.99
N VAL A 677 22.81 3.56 25.84
CA VAL A 677 23.71 4.67 25.60
C VAL A 677 22.91 5.79 24.95
N LYS A 678 23.11 7.03 25.41
CA LYS A 678 22.50 8.21 24.82
C LYS A 678 23.58 9.23 24.51
N GLU A 679 23.67 9.63 23.25
CA GLU A 679 24.61 10.64 22.75
C GLU A 679 23.81 11.71 22.01
N GLY A 680 23.65 12.90 22.61
CA GLY A 680 22.74 13.92 22.10
C GLY A 680 21.29 13.42 22.03
N ASP A 681 20.70 13.47 20.83
CA ASP A 681 19.35 13.00 20.54
C ASP A 681 19.29 11.54 20.05
N VAL A 682 20.45 10.90 19.88
CA VAL A 682 20.57 9.51 19.45
C VAL A 682 20.50 8.60 20.68
N GLU A 683 19.55 7.65 20.66
CA GLU A 683 19.38 6.65 21.71
C GLU A 683 19.71 5.27 21.15
N ILE A 684 20.66 4.59 21.81
CA ILE A 684 21.09 3.25 21.46
C ILE A 684 20.75 2.33 22.62
N LYS A 685 19.90 1.36 22.35
CA LYS A 685 19.61 0.24 23.23
C LYS A 685 19.97 -1.06 22.52
N THR A 686 20.80 -1.89 23.17
CA THR A 686 21.30 -3.15 22.63
C THR A 686 21.10 -4.28 23.61
N PHE A 687 20.84 -5.48 23.08
CA PHE A 687 20.62 -6.70 23.84
C PHE A 687 21.65 -7.76 23.43
N ASN A 688 22.39 -8.28 24.40
CA ASN A 688 23.40 -9.30 24.21
C ASN A 688 22.86 -10.65 24.73
N LEU A 689 22.19 -11.40 23.85
CA LEU A 689 21.55 -12.68 24.15
C LEU A 689 22.22 -13.82 23.38
N THR A 690 22.21 -15.02 23.94
CA THR A 690 22.64 -16.23 23.23
C THR A 690 21.66 -16.63 22.13
N ASN A 691 22.04 -17.54 21.22
CA ASN A 691 21.13 -18.02 20.17
C ASN A 691 19.88 -18.67 20.79
N GLU A 692 20.07 -19.48 21.82
CA GLU A 692 18.99 -20.17 22.53
C GLU A 692 18.03 -19.17 23.21
N GLU A 693 18.56 -18.06 23.74
CA GLU A 693 17.74 -17.01 24.33
C GLU A 693 16.93 -16.24 23.28
N TYR A 694 17.49 -15.99 22.09
CA TYR A 694 16.73 -15.40 20.98
C TYR A 694 15.63 -16.34 20.51
N VAL A 695 15.93 -17.63 20.40
CA VAL A 695 14.94 -18.66 20.05
C VAL A 695 13.81 -18.70 21.07
N ASP A 696 14.10 -18.78 22.38
CA ASP A 696 13.06 -18.77 23.43
C ASP A 696 12.25 -17.47 23.42
N TYR A 697 12.88 -16.32 23.11
CA TYR A 697 12.18 -15.06 22.91
C TYR A 697 11.19 -15.11 21.73
N LEU A 698 11.56 -15.69 20.59
CA LEU A 698 10.69 -15.83 19.42
C LEU A 698 9.46 -16.69 19.74
N TYR A 699 9.63 -17.83 20.43
CA TYR A 699 8.49 -18.66 20.87
C TYR A 699 7.52 -17.93 21.80
N ARG A 700 8.00 -16.97 22.59
CA ARG A 700 7.16 -16.12 23.46
C ARG A 700 6.51 -14.95 22.71
N ASN A 701 6.90 -14.72 21.45
CA ASN A 701 6.50 -13.57 20.65
C ASN A 701 6.14 -14.00 19.23
N GLU A 702 5.01 -14.67 19.10
CA GLU A 702 4.46 -15.22 17.85
C GLU A 702 4.52 -14.22 16.67
N SER A 703 4.14 -12.95 16.88
CA SER A 703 4.17 -11.95 15.81
C SER A 703 5.59 -11.67 15.29
N ILE A 704 6.58 -11.62 16.18
CA ILE A 704 7.98 -11.38 15.81
C ILE A 704 8.57 -12.64 15.17
N MET A 705 8.20 -13.82 15.65
CA MET A 705 8.58 -15.10 15.04
C MET A 705 8.03 -15.22 13.62
N ARG A 706 6.76 -14.87 13.41
CA ARG A 706 6.14 -14.85 12.08
C ARG A 706 6.89 -13.93 11.12
N GLU A 707 7.14 -12.69 11.53
CA GLU A 707 7.83 -11.70 10.71
C GLU A 707 9.28 -12.13 10.42
N PHE A 708 9.98 -12.72 11.40
CA PHE A 708 11.33 -13.24 11.19
C PHE A 708 11.33 -14.38 10.15
N ILE A 709 10.43 -15.36 10.30
CA ILE A 709 10.35 -16.48 9.36
C ILE A 709 10.03 -15.99 7.96
N ALA A 710 9.09 -15.06 7.83
CA ALA A 710 8.69 -14.45 6.56
C ALA A 710 9.81 -13.65 5.88
N SER A 711 10.68 -12.97 6.64
CA SER A 711 11.55 -11.91 6.08
C SER A 711 13.06 -12.12 6.27
N HIS A 712 13.51 -13.15 6.99
CA HIS A 712 14.93 -13.31 7.34
C HIS A 712 15.87 -13.32 6.11
N GLU A 713 15.46 -13.94 4.99
CA GLU A 713 16.27 -13.98 3.76
C GLU A 713 16.41 -12.58 3.13
N VAL A 714 15.30 -11.85 3.02
CA VAL A 714 15.26 -10.48 2.46
C VAL A 714 16.05 -9.50 3.33
N THR A 715 15.84 -9.56 4.65
CA THR A 715 16.59 -8.70 5.58
C THR A 715 18.08 -9.06 5.60
N SER A 716 18.45 -10.33 5.41
CA SER A 716 19.84 -10.77 5.27
C SER A 716 20.50 -10.24 4.00
N LEU A 717 19.82 -10.30 2.85
CA LEU A 717 20.28 -9.70 1.59
C LEU A 717 20.46 -8.19 1.74
N HIS A 718 19.48 -7.50 2.31
CA HIS A 718 19.56 -6.06 2.51
C HIS A 718 20.69 -5.67 3.48
N ASN A 719 20.93 -6.47 4.53
CA ASN A 719 22.06 -6.23 5.43
C ASN A 719 23.41 -6.30 4.69
N LEU A 720 23.57 -7.24 3.75
CA LEU A 720 24.75 -7.29 2.86
C LEU A 720 24.84 -6.07 1.94
N GLU A 721 23.71 -5.67 1.36
CA GLU A 721 23.61 -4.49 0.49
C GLU A 721 24.10 -3.23 1.23
N ILE A 722 23.54 -2.95 2.40
CA ILE A 722 23.95 -1.82 3.24
C ILE A 722 25.42 -1.91 3.63
N GLN A 723 25.90 -3.07 4.08
CA GLN A 723 27.31 -3.22 4.46
C GLN A 723 28.23 -2.90 3.27
N SER A 724 27.87 -3.36 2.08
CA SER A 724 28.62 -3.10 0.86
C SER A 724 28.63 -1.60 0.50
N ILE A 725 27.46 -0.95 0.58
CA ILE A 725 27.34 0.51 0.37
C ILE A 725 28.21 1.28 1.36
N LEU A 726 28.14 0.94 2.66
CA LEU A 726 28.92 1.58 3.72
C LEU A 726 30.44 1.36 3.54
N ASP A 727 30.83 0.22 2.97
CA ASP A 727 32.21 -0.11 2.63
C ASP A 727 32.66 0.45 1.27
N LYS A 728 31.78 1.19 0.58
CA LYS A 728 32.00 1.76 -0.77
C LYS A 728 32.34 0.69 -1.81
N VAL A 729 31.77 -0.49 -1.64
CA VAL A 729 31.83 -1.61 -2.58
C VAL A 729 30.57 -1.60 -3.44
N SER A 730 30.69 -2.02 -4.70
CA SER A 730 29.55 -2.16 -5.60
C SER A 730 28.56 -3.20 -5.06
N THR A 731 27.26 -2.90 -5.12
CA THR A 731 26.18 -3.87 -4.83
C THR A 731 25.68 -4.58 -6.07
N LYS A 732 26.26 -4.28 -7.25
CA LYS A 732 25.85 -4.84 -8.54
C LYS A 732 25.78 -6.37 -8.53
N ASP A 733 26.81 -7.02 -8.00
CA ASP A 733 26.93 -8.48 -7.96
C ASP A 733 25.91 -9.14 -7.00
N LEU A 734 25.19 -8.36 -6.18
CA LEU A 734 24.09 -8.86 -5.34
C LEU A 734 22.79 -9.02 -6.14
N PHE A 735 22.64 -8.31 -7.26
CA PHE A 735 21.37 -8.21 -7.98
C PHE A 735 21.46 -8.66 -9.43
N VAL A 736 22.52 -8.33 -10.16
CA VAL A 736 22.62 -8.59 -11.61
C VAL A 736 23.86 -9.40 -11.96
N GLU A 737 23.78 -10.16 -13.04
CA GLU A 737 24.93 -10.85 -13.61
C GLU A 737 25.86 -9.84 -14.31
N TYR A 738 27.18 -10.02 -14.16
CA TYR A 738 28.19 -9.08 -14.65
C TYR A 738 28.17 -8.88 -16.18
N GLU A 739 27.65 -9.85 -16.93
CA GLU A 739 27.64 -9.81 -18.39
C GLU A 739 26.46 -9.02 -18.98
N THR A 740 25.33 -8.92 -18.27
CA THR A 740 24.08 -8.34 -18.79
C THR A 740 23.72 -7.00 -18.18
N ASP A 741 24.20 -6.70 -16.97
CA ASP A 741 23.85 -5.50 -16.18
C ASP A 741 22.34 -5.35 -15.89
N VAL A 742 21.61 -6.45 -16.10
CA VAL A 742 20.16 -6.52 -16.03
C VAL A 742 19.79 -7.69 -15.12
N LEU A 743 18.83 -7.45 -14.24
CA LEU A 743 18.22 -8.48 -13.43
C LEU A 743 17.46 -9.46 -14.33
N GLY A 744 17.89 -10.71 -14.33
CA GLY A 744 17.31 -11.77 -15.17
C GLY A 744 15.94 -12.25 -14.70
N ASP A 745 15.20 -12.90 -15.60
CA ASP A 745 13.82 -13.39 -15.37
C ASP A 745 13.69 -14.47 -14.29
N GLU A 746 14.77 -15.19 -13.99
CA GLU A 746 14.77 -16.23 -12.96
C GLU A 746 15.03 -15.68 -11.54
N SER A 747 15.14 -14.35 -11.39
CA SER A 747 15.35 -13.73 -10.09
C SER A 747 14.12 -13.92 -9.19
N LEU A 748 14.27 -14.75 -8.16
CA LEU A 748 13.20 -15.05 -7.22
C LEU A 748 12.83 -13.79 -6.43
N ARG A 749 11.65 -13.25 -6.70
CA ARG A 749 10.98 -12.25 -5.85
C ARG A 749 10.44 -12.97 -4.61
N ALA A 750 10.84 -12.55 -3.42
CA ALA A 750 10.50 -13.24 -2.18
C ALA A 750 9.04 -12.96 -1.82
N ASN A 751 8.22 -14.01 -1.66
CA ASN A 751 6.89 -13.86 -1.08
C ASN A 751 7.04 -13.72 0.44
N LEU A 752 6.78 -12.52 0.98
CA LEU A 752 6.88 -12.25 2.42
C LEU A 752 5.56 -12.52 3.15
N GLN A 753 4.44 -12.17 2.52
CA GLN A 753 3.11 -12.30 3.09
C GLN A 753 2.16 -12.86 2.02
N LEU A 754 1.18 -13.65 2.48
CA LEU A 754 0.10 -14.20 1.65
C LEU A 754 -0.66 -13.07 0.92
N ASP A 755 -1.42 -13.43 -0.10
CA ASP A 755 -2.45 -12.57 -0.66
C ASP A 755 -3.52 -12.22 0.40
N TYR A 756 -4.08 -11.02 0.36
CA TYR A 756 -5.03 -10.55 1.37
C TYR A 756 -6.31 -11.41 1.41
N PHE A 757 -6.86 -11.81 0.26
CA PHE A 757 -8.03 -12.68 0.22
C PHE A 757 -7.72 -14.09 0.73
N VAL A 758 -6.57 -14.64 0.34
CA VAL A 758 -6.10 -15.97 0.82
C VAL A 758 -5.91 -15.93 2.35
N TYR A 759 -5.26 -14.88 2.86
CA TYR A 759 -5.05 -14.65 4.28
C TYR A 759 -6.36 -14.62 5.06
N GLN A 760 -7.34 -13.82 4.60
CA GLN A 760 -8.64 -13.71 5.26
C GLN A 760 -9.43 -15.03 5.20
N SER A 761 -9.38 -15.74 4.07
CA SER A 761 -10.08 -17.01 3.88
C SER A 761 -9.56 -18.11 4.83
N ARG A 762 -8.26 -18.14 5.13
CA ARG A 762 -7.65 -19.09 6.07
C ARG A 762 -7.97 -18.83 7.53
N LYS A 763 -8.42 -17.62 7.86
CA LYS A 763 -8.85 -17.24 9.23
C LYS A 763 -10.29 -17.63 9.54
N VAL A 764 -11.08 -17.99 8.54
CA VAL A 764 -12.45 -18.45 8.75
C VAL A 764 -12.40 -19.84 9.40
N GLU A 765 -13.02 -19.98 10.57
CA GLU A 765 -13.14 -21.26 11.26
C GLU A 765 -13.90 -22.26 10.38
N GLY A 766 -13.33 -23.46 10.17
CA GLY A 766 -13.87 -24.45 9.23
C GLY A 766 -13.54 -24.18 7.75
N GLY A 767 -12.89 -23.06 7.43
CA GLY A 767 -12.54 -22.64 6.07
C GLY A 767 -13.65 -21.86 5.36
N TYR A 768 -13.28 -20.94 4.47
CA TYR A 768 -14.23 -20.23 3.61
C TYR A 768 -14.65 -21.11 2.43
N ASP A 769 -15.97 -21.33 2.29
CA ASP A 769 -16.59 -22.11 1.23
C ASP A 769 -17.56 -21.25 0.42
N PHE A 770 -17.33 -21.17 -0.89
CA PHE A 770 -18.11 -20.33 -1.79
C PHE A 770 -19.56 -20.81 -1.93
N ASP A 771 -19.79 -22.11 -2.02
CA ASP A 771 -21.12 -22.67 -2.25
C ASP A 771 -21.99 -22.51 -0.99
N GLN A 772 -21.41 -22.72 0.19
CA GLN A 772 -22.08 -22.47 1.46
C GLN A 772 -22.46 -21.00 1.62
N GLU A 773 -21.56 -20.10 1.23
CA GLU A 773 -21.81 -18.66 1.30
C GLU A 773 -22.92 -18.21 0.34
N LEU A 774 -22.93 -18.73 -0.90
CA LEU A 774 -24.02 -18.51 -1.84
C LEU A 774 -25.35 -19.02 -1.31
N GLN A 775 -25.37 -20.21 -0.69
CA GLN A 775 -26.59 -20.77 -0.09
C GLN A 775 -27.10 -19.89 1.06
N ARG A 776 -26.21 -19.41 1.93
CA ARG A 776 -26.54 -18.49 3.03
C ARG A 776 -27.19 -17.21 2.49
N LEU A 777 -26.56 -16.57 1.50
CA LEU A 777 -27.06 -15.33 0.92
C LEU A 777 -28.38 -15.53 0.15
N ARG A 778 -28.55 -16.66 -0.54
CA ARG A 778 -29.83 -17.00 -1.19
C ARG A 778 -30.97 -17.09 -0.18
N ASN A 779 -30.73 -17.74 0.96
CA ASN A 779 -31.72 -17.84 2.03
C ASN A 779 -32.08 -16.45 2.58
N LYS A 780 -31.08 -15.60 2.85
CA LYS A 780 -31.31 -14.22 3.28
C LYS A 780 -32.13 -13.40 2.28
N VAL A 781 -31.82 -13.49 0.98
CA VAL A 781 -32.59 -12.80 -0.07
C VAL A 781 -34.04 -13.27 -0.08
N ARG A 782 -34.28 -14.58 -0.01
CA ARG A 782 -35.64 -15.15 0.02
C ARG A 782 -36.42 -14.68 1.25
N GLU A 783 -35.79 -14.68 2.41
CA GLU A 783 -36.39 -14.19 3.65
C GLU A 783 -36.74 -12.71 3.56
N ALA A 784 -35.84 -11.87 3.06
CA ALA A 784 -36.10 -10.45 2.86
C ALA A 784 -37.26 -10.19 1.89
N GLU A 785 -37.35 -10.95 0.80
CA GLU A 785 -38.47 -10.87 -0.16
C GLU A 785 -39.81 -11.29 0.46
N VAL A 786 -39.83 -12.32 1.33
CA VAL A 786 -41.04 -12.73 2.08
C VAL A 786 -41.47 -11.64 3.05
N VAL A 787 -40.56 -11.17 3.90
CA VAL A 787 -40.85 -10.13 4.91
C VAL A 787 -41.33 -8.84 4.24
N TRP A 788 -40.77 -8.48 3.08
CA TRP A 788 -41.24 -7.32 2.33
C TRP A 788 -42.68 -7.49 1.83
N LYS A 789 -43.04 -8.65 1.28
CA LYS A 789 -44.40 -8.94 0.80
C LYS A 789 -45.42 -8.87 1.93
N GLU A 790 -45.14 -9.50 3.07
CA GLU A 790 -46.00 -9.47 4.26
C GLU A 790 -46.25 -8.03 4.75
N LYS A 791 -45.23 -7.16 4.71
CA LYS A 791 -45.39 -5.74 5.05
C LYS A 791 -46.27 -4.97 4.06
N GLN A 792 -46.23 -5.30 2.76
CA GLN A 792 -47.10 -4.65 1.77
C GLN A 792 -48.55 -5.11 1.91
N GLU A 793 -48.76 -6.41 2.15
CA GLU A 793 -50.10 -6.98 2.39
C GLU A 793 -50.72 -6.39 3.66
N GLY A 794 -49.96 -6.32 4.77
CA GLY A 794 -50.43 -5.70 6.02
C GLY A 794 -50.72 -4.19 5.91
N LYS A 795 -49.99 -3.45 5.08
CA LYS A 795 -50.31 -2.04 4.76
C LYS A 795 -51.60 -1.92 3.93
N THR A 796 -51.83 -2.86 3.02
CA THR A 796 -53.03 -2.90 2.19
C THR A 796 -54.27 -3.20 3.05
N GLU A 797 -54.16 -4.15 3.98
CA GLU A 797 -55.22 -4.47 4.95
C GLU A 797 -55.48 -3.33 5.96
N ALA A 798 -54.44 -2.62 6.40
CA ALA A 798 -54.59 -1.46 7.27
C ALA A 798 -55.30 -0.30 6.56
N ASN A 799 -54.91 0.00 5.31
CA ASN A 799 -55.54 1.03 4.49
C ASN A 799 -56.99 0.68 4.13
N SER A 800 -57.31 -0.59 3.85
CA SER A 800 -58.70 -1.01 3.59
C SER A 800 -59.58 -0.91 4.83
N ASN A 801 -59.01 -1.16 6.02
CA ASN A 801 -59.73 -1.01 7.30
C ASN A 801 -59.91 0.46 7.72
N GLU A 802 -59.04 1.38 7.29
CA GLU A 802 -59.24 2.83 7.45
C GLU A 802 -60.29 3.38 6.47
N GLU A 803 -60.28 2.95 5.20
CA GLU A 803 -61.31 3.32 4.22
C GLU A 803 -62.71 2.77 4.57
N GLU A 804 -62.81 1.62 5.26
CA GLU A 804 -64.10 1.12 5.79
C GLU A 804 -64.58 1.90 7.03
N ARG A 805 -63.68 2.57 7.77
CA ARG A 805 -64.03 3.41 8.93
C ARG A 805 -64.40 4.85 8.56
N GLU A 806 -64.07 5.31 7.36
CA GLU A 806 -64.40 6.66 6.86
C GLU A 806 -65.65 6.73 5.96
N LYS A 807 -66.43 5.64 5.82
CA LYS A 807 -67.76 5.71 5.18
C LYS A 807 -68.79 6.32 6.14
N PRO A 808 -69.43 7.46 5.82
CA PRO A 808 -70.50 8.00 6.65
C PRO A 808 -71.75 7.11 6.53
N GLU A 809 -72.38 6.82 7.68
CA GLU A 809 -73.70 6.14 7.78
C GLU A 809 -74.82 6.89 7.05
#